data_AF-A0A8H5I5I0-F1
#
_entry.id   AF-A0A8H5I5I0-F1
#
_cell.length_a   1.000
_cell.length_b   1.000
_cell.length_c   1.000
_cell.angle_alpha   90.00
_cell.angle_beta   90.00
_cell.angle_gamma   90.00
#
_symmetry.space_group_name_H-M   'P 1'
#
loop_
_entity.id
_entity.type
_entity.pdbx_description
1 polymer ?
#
loop_
_entity_poly.entity_id
_entity_poly.type
_entity_poly.pdbx_seq_one_letter_code
_entity_poly.pdbx_strand_id
1 'polypeptide(L)'
;MSTKAGIQYQIACLGYEKEQLENEIKGAAQYTKHINEQKMKQEAIIMGPHDEAIKEAARKEHEYYCNILLELLDREREREDRMQELRDRERTLSMQLRNLVLSVGMDKSHYVYSALIGDNNIRLLRLLPSSDRSTRLQGQLFEYPLAQGRQTMHLYEALSYTWGTSQHTKSISIDDRELPITANCHLALVQLRDSFIDRVLWADAICIDQSNIKERGKQVRIMAEVYCKARQVIVWLGEATSDSDVAMQKIRAVAEGHSIQAEQDNFIPESIASLLKRQWFQRVWVLQEVAAAQHVLLVCGAFQIDGYAFCLGLAPYMDACEGFESVSSVEYLIRGSIFRPKYTKTDSGLITLGIRSLGELMDMYHAHEATEPLDKVFALLGMSTDGSSASELRPNYSISWGVLFCQLITFLLGPKVSVNTSNRYRAAVISGQGTVLGKVTSVAPRSNRNRDFQVTMEFTKPYQSFWSSTAWNLHAGVKRAMEGDILCLLKGASNPMLIRQEGNCFSVIMISVPATPRQTKPLQITRLHKFVLTWNLEDPPKTANDSQLKTWLDMGTLGYVESHPEKVVRDGHLAVVSAHVLVGAGQFEAAIVLFQKAVEGYNHHLASDDRNRIGCLAAMVVAYGSLQRRHEATGIWESIIRTCYASRDLLTQTSDFLDHLLPVLQQDEKDYDGKKFRAVRDAINAKRSRTPIQDDRIPDLVEYLDSQVTNILIDQQDHWPVTIEQTHIAATHDENSRETVARVFLDRLSDLEIAEQVFIAAASDLSYDQKLTGMLLSRQGQDAQIIQAVLRSAAANSRSKRTLIFSLLGHQRIEVCSEIDTDGVWATLSSLRLGSEPSNARMDVLYLAKLYSKTDNTPLLRMLISATGPLDLPYLRRGLYQFAWDEYKFRRLDELVQMLPPALDNIIATLTHGLLLNDDHVVQRAIEIARRQGLDTTKTEMVNEEVVNGCSKVIETRSPAELSQFLDYLSELGISFSYQGEVESPPTQSAILPAALSKDPRFLKILIENKVVSPQMRPFTIVSHRRSSDEDDDRYGRVSEERYPPAGMPDWPLYCAIILAVDSEVIQFLGLEVNG
;
A
#
# COMPACT_ATOMS: atom_id res chain seq x y z
N MET A 1 -53.30 -53.82 3.10
CA MET A 1 -52.53 -52.84 2.31
C MET A 1 -52.16 -51.56 3.07
N SER A 2 -52.69 -51.27 4.27
CA SER A 2 -52.14 -50.22 5.15
C SER A 2 -50.90 -50.75 5.90
N THR A 3 -49.75 -50.73 5.23
CA THR A 3 -48.52 -51.39 5.70
C THR A 3 -47.40 -50.36 5.84
N LYS A 4 -46.38 -50.66 6.65
CA LYS A 4 -45.09 -49.94 6.72
C LYS A 4 -44.61 -49.45 5.34
N ALA A 5 -44.76 -50.30 4.32
CA ALA A 5 -44.46 -50.00 2.93
C ALA A 5 -45.29 -48.83 2.35
N GLY A 6 -46.56 -48.67 2.73
CA GLY A 6 -47.41 -47.56 2.33
C GLY A 6 -47.00 -46.22 2.95
N ILE A 7 -46.61 -46.20 4.23
CA ILE A 7 -46.09 -44.98 4.88
C ILE A 7 -44.69 -44.64 4.33
N GLN A 8 -43.83 -45.63 4.11
CA GLN A 8 -42.53 -45.44 3.46
C GLN A 8 -42.68 -44.92 2.03
N TYR A 9 -43.66 -45.41 1.28
CA TYR A 9 -44.00 -44.91 -0.05
C TYR A 9 -44.50 -43.46 0.01
N GLN A 10 -45.36 -43.10 0.97
CA GLN A 10 -45.79 -41.72 1.17
C GLN A 10 -44.64 -40.79 1.54
N ILE A 11 -43.69 -41.23 2.38
CA ILE A 11 -42.48 -40.45 2.70
C ILE A 11 -41.60 -40.29 1.46
N ALA A 12 -41.45 -41.32 0.64
CA ALA A 12 -40.72 -41.24 -0.63
C ALA A 12 -41.39 -40.27 -1.63
N CYS A 13 -42.73 -40.31 -1.75
CA CYS A 13 -43.50 -39.35 -2.54
C CYS A 13 -43.35 -37.92 -2.02
N LEU A 14 -43.37 -37.72 -0.69
CA LEU A 14 -43.08 -36.42 -0.10
C LEU A 14 -41.65 -35.97 -0.41
N GLY A 15 -40.66 -36.86 -0.33
CA GLY A 15 -39.28 -36.56 -0.73
C GLY A 15 -39.19 -36.03 -2.16
N TYR A 16 -39.92 -36.65 -3.09
CA TYR A 16 -40.01 -36.21 -4.48
C TYR A 16 -40.74 -34.85 -4.62
N GLU A 17 -41.87 -34.63 -3.93
CA GLU A 17 -42.58 -33.34 -3.94
C GLU A 17 -41.72 -32.21 -3.36
N LYS A 18 -40.92 -32.51 -2.32
CA LYS A 18 -39.97 -31.56 -1.75
C LYS A 18 -38.84 -31.22 -2.71
N GLU A 19 -38.27 -32.22 -3.37
CA GLU A 19 -37.22 -32.01 -4.38
C GLU A 19 -37.74 -31.17 -5.56
N GLN A 20 -38.98 -31.42 -6.00
CA GLN A 20 -39.64 -30.62 -7.02
C GLN A 20 -39.84 -29.17 -6.57
N LEU A 21 -40.35 -28.96 -5.35
CA LEU A 21 -40.56 -27.62 -4.80
C LEU A 21 -39.23 -26.88 -4.56
N GLU A 22 -38.17 -27.57 -4.14
CA GLU A 22 -36.83 -27.00 -4.00
C GLU A 22 -36.24 -26.57 -5.35
N ASN A 23 -36.48 -27.35 -6.42
CA ASN A 23 -36.07 -26.97 -7.77
C ASN A 23 -36.89 -25.77 -8.29
N GLU A 24 -38.19 -25.70 -7.98
CA GLU A 24 -39.01 -24.53 -8.27
C GLU A 24 -38.55 -23.28 -7.50
N ILE A 25 -38.19 -23.41 -6.22
CA ILE A 25 -37.63 -22.30 -5.41
C ILE A 25 -36.30 -21.83 -6.01
N LYS A 26 -35.41 -22.76 -6.41
CA LYS A 26 -34.14 -22.41 -7.07
C LYS A 26 -34.36 -21.68 -8.39
N GLY A 27 -35.30 -22.14 -9.22
CA GLY A 27 -35.66 -21.47 -10.47
C GLY A 27 -36.28 -20.10 -10.24
N ALA A 28 -37.18 -19.99 -9.26
CA ALA A 28 -37.81 -18.73 -8.87
C ALA A 28 -36.76 -17.72 -8.37
N ALA A 29 -35.81 -18.13 -7.53
CA ALA A 29 -34.74 -17.26 -7.05
C ALA A 29 -33.86 -16.70 -8.18
N GLN A 30 -33.61 -17.49 -9.23
CA GLN A 30 -32.90 -17.01 -10.42
C GLN A 30 -33.72 -15.99 -11.20
N TYR A 31 -35.04 -16.20 -11.31
CA TYR A 31 -35.95 -15.26 -11.96
C TYR A 31 -36.11 -13.96 -11.15
N THR A 32 -36.31 -14.03 -9.83
CA THR A 32 -36.35 -12.89 -8.91
C THR A 32 -35.07 -12.06 -9.01
N LYS A 33 -33.91 -12.73 -9.07
CA LYS A 33 -32.62 -12.07 -9.30
C LYS A 33 -32.58 -11.33 -10.63
N HIS A 34 -33.03 -11.95 -11.72
CA HIS A 34 -33.08 -11.32 -13.04
C HIS A 34 -34.01 -10.08 -13.05
N ILE A 35 -35.20 -10.18 -12.46
CA ILE A 35 -36.13 -9.05 -12.38
C ILE A 35 -35.55 -7.91 -11.52
N ASN A 36 -34.88 -8.23 -10.41
CA ASN A 36 -34.22 -7.23 -9.58
C ASN A 36 -33.06 -6.54 -10.32
N GLU A 37 -32.30 -7.27 -11.15
CA GLU A 37 -31.28 -6.67 -12.02
C GLU A 37 -31.89 -5.70 -13.04
N GLN A 38 -33.05 -6.04 -13.64
CA GLN A 38 -33.75 -5.12 -14.56
C GLN A 38 -34.29 -3.88 -13.82
N LYS A 39 -34.85 -4.05 -12.62
CA LYS A 39 -35.27 -2.93 -11.76
C LYS A 39 -34.11 -1.97 -11.49
N MET A 40 -32.94 -2.50 -11.10
CA MET A 40 -31.74 -1.69 -10.81
C MET A 40 -31.23 -0.95 -12.06
N LYS A 41 -31.33 -1.55 -13.25
CA LYS A 41 -31.01 -0.87 -14.52
C LYS A 41 -31.93 0.33 -14.76
N GLN A 42 -33.23 0.19 -14.48
CA GLN A 42 -34.18 1.31 -14.62
C GLN A 42 -33.93 2.38 -13.56
N GLU A 43 -33.60 2.01 -12.31
CA GLU A 43 -33.18 2.98 -11.27
C GLU A 43 -31.95 3.80 -11.71
N ALA A 44 -30.97 3.15 -12.34
CA ALA A 44 -29.79 3.83 -12.86
C ALA A 44 -30.13 4.82 -13.99
N ILE A 45 -31.06 4.48 -14.88
CA ILE A 45 -31.54 5.38 -15.94
C ILE A 45 -32.29 6.58 -15.35
N ILE A 46 -33.10 6.37 -14.30
CA ILE A 46 -33.83 7.43 -13.61
C ILE A 46 -32.87 8.42 -12.92
N MET A 47 -31.80 7.90 -12.31
CA MET A 47 -30.81 8.70 -11.55
C MET A 47 -29.71 9.32 -12.44
N GLY A 48 -29.59 8.89 -13.70
CA GLY A 48 -28.59 9.37 -14.67
C GLY A 48 -28.94 10.69 -15.37
N PRO A 49 -28.03 11.24 -16.19
CA PRO A 49 -28.22 12.53 -16.88
C PRO A 49 -29.00 12.38 -18.21
N HIS A 50 -30.14 11.67 -18.18
CA HIS A 50 -31.01 11.48 -19.34
C HIS A 50 -32.14 12.53 -19.38
N ASP A 51 -32.72 12.74 -20.57
CA ASP A 51 -33.87 13.63 -20.79
C ASP A 51 -35.11 13.16 -20.00
N GLU A 52 -35.95 14.09 -19.54
CA GLU A 52 -37.09 13.79 -18.66
C GLU A 52 -38.12 12.85 -19.31
N ALA A 53 -38.26 12.86 -20.63
CA ALA A 53 -39.11 11.89 -21.33
C ALA A 53 -38.62 10.44 -21.18
N ILE A 54 -37.30 10.23 -21.14
CA ILE A 54 -36.67 8.90 -20.96
C ILE A 54 -36.76 8.48 -19.49
N LYS A 55 -36.52 9.41 -18.57
CA LYS A 55 -36.66 9.16 -17.12
C LYS A 55 -38.08 8.79 -16.75
N GLU A 56 -39.08 9.44 -17.34
CA GLU A 56 -40.48 9.14 -17.08
C GLU A 56 -40.90 7.76 -17.64
N ALA A 57 -40.36 7.35 -18.79
CA ALA A 57 -40.53 5.98 -19.29
C ALA A 57 -39.87 4.96 -18.36
N ALA A 58 -38.65 5.24 -17.90
CA ALA A 58 -37.91 4.37 -16.97
C ALA A 58 -38.59 4.27 -15.60
N ARG A 59 -39.23 5.34 -15.08
CA ARG A 59 -40.04 5.30 -13.84
C ARG A 59 -41.22 4.34 -13.95
N LYS A 60 -41.92 4.33 -15.10
CA LYS A 60 -43.03 3.39 -15.33
C LYS A 60 -42.57 1.93 -15.40
N GLU A 61 -41.45 1.66 -16.07
CA GLU A 61 -40.87 0.31 -16.10
C GLU A 61 -40.32 -0.11 -14.73
N HIS A 62 -39.71 0.83 -14.00
CA HIS A 62 -39.25 0.62 -12.64
C HIS A 62 -40.40 0.23 -11.69
N GLU A 63 -41.52 0.96 -11.74
CA GLU A 63 -42.72 0.67 -10.97
C GLU A 63 -43.31 -0.70 -11.36
N TYR A 64 -43.30 -1.03 -12.66
CA TYR A 64 -43.70 -2.35 -13.15
C TYR A 64 -42.86 -3.49 -12.55
N TYR A 65 -41.53 -3.37 -12.55
CA TYR A 65 -40.66 -4.39 -11.94
C TYR A 65 -40.79 -4.44 -10.41
N CYS A 66 -41.03 -3.31 -9.74
CA CYS A 66 -41.33 -3.29 -8.30
C CYS A 66 -42.61 -4.07 -7.96
N ASN A 67 -43.68 -3.90 -8.75
CA ASN A 67 -44.92 -4.65 -8.56
C ASN A 67 -44.73 -6.16 -8.79
N ILE A 68 -43.96 -6.54 -9.82
CA ILE A 68 -43.61 -7.96 -10.04
C ILE A 68 -42.84 -8.53 -8.86
N LEU A 69 -41.88 -7.79 -8.30
CA LEU A 69 -41.09 -8.26 -7.15
C LEU A 69 -41.96 -8.46 -5.90
N LEU A 70 -42.94 -7.59 -5.67
CA LEU A 70 -43.90 -7.74 -4.58
C LEU A 70 -44.75 -9.02 -4.76
N GLU A 71 -45.27 -9.27 -5.97
CA GLU A 71 -46.00 -10.51 -6.26
C GLU A 71 -45.11 -11.77 -6.12
N LEU A 72 -43.83 -11.67 -6.51
CA LEU A 72 -42.87 -12.76 -6.36
C LEU A 72 -42.56 -13.05 -4.88
N LEU A 73 -42.42 -12.00 -4.05
CA LEU A 73 -42.22 -12.11 -2.61
C LEU A 73 -43.38 -12.83 -1.92
N ASP A 74 -44.62 -12.49 -2.27
CA ASP A 74 -45.80 -13.17 -1.73
C ASP A 74 -45.83 -14.65 -2.14
N ARG A 75 -45.52 -14.95 -3.41
CA ARG A 75 -45.42 -16.35 -3.89
C ARG A 75 -44.22 -17.11 -3.30
N GLU A 76 -43.12 -16.44 -2.97
CA GLU A 76 -41.99 -17.05 -2.26
C GLU A 76 -42.41 -17.44 -0.84
N ARG A 77 -43.14 -16.56 -0.15
CA ARG A 77 -43.71 -16.85 1.17
C ARG A 77 -44.67 -18.04 1.14
N GLU A 78 -45.56 -18.12 0.15
CA GLU A 78 -46.45 -19.27 -0.04
C GLU A 78 -45.68 -20.59 -0.27
N ARG A 79 -44.57 -20.54 -1.03
CA ARG A 79 -43.71 -21.72 -1.26
C ARG A 79 -42.98 -22.14 0.00
N GLU A 80 -42.49 -21.20 0.81
CA GLU A 80 -41.87 -21.48 2.10
C GLU A 80 -42.87 -22.10 3.08
N ASP A 81 -44.08 -21.56 3.16
CA ASP A 81 -45.16 -22.12 3.99
C ASP A 81 -45.52 -23.54 3.54
N ARG A 82 -45.64 -23.78 2.23
CA ARG A 82 -45.88 -25.12 1.67
C ARG A 82 -44.72 -26.08 1.94
N MET A 83 -43.48 -25.60 1.86
CA MET A 83 -42.29 -26.39 2.19
C MET A 83 -42.29 -26.78 3.67
N GLN A 84 -42.70 -25.87 4.55
CA GLN A 84 -42.85 -26.12 5.97
C GLN A 84 -43.97 -27.13 6.26
N GLU A 85 -45.11 -27.03 5.57
CA GLU A 85 -46.20 -28.01 5.66
C GLU A 85 -45.73 -29.42 5.25
N LEU A 86 -44.98 -29.54 4.16
CA LEU A 86 -44.40 -30.82 3.71
C LEU A 86 -43.39 -31.37 4.72
N ARG A 87 -42.62 -30.51 5.42
CA ARG A 87 -41.73 -30.92 6.52
C ARG A 87 -42.50 -31.44 7.72
N ASP A 88 -43.60 -30.78 8.09
CA ASP A 88 -44.40 -31.21 9.23
C ASP A 88 -45.22 -32.47 8.93
N ARG A 89 -45.69 -32.65 7.69
CA ARG A 89 -46.27 -33.91 7.20
C ARG A 89 -45.27 -35.05 7.21
N GLU A 90 -44.05 -34.84 6.74
CA GLU A 90 -42.99 -35.86 6.80
C GLU A 90 -42.65 -36.22 8.24
N ARG A 91 -42.55 -35.24 9.16
CA ARG A 91 -42.36 -35.50 10.59
C ARG A 91 -43.50 -36.34 11.18
N THR A 92 -44.74 -36.01 10.81
CA THR A 92 -45.93 -36.73 11.27
C THR A 92 -45.94 -38.16 10.75
N LEU A 93 -45.68 -38.37 9.45
CA LEU A 93 -45.59 -39.70 8.85
C LEU A 93 -44.38 -40.49 9.35
N SER A 94 -43.25 -39.83 9.63
CA SER A 94 -42.08 -40.45 10.25
C SER A 94 -42.35 -40.86 11.69
N MET A 95 -43.10 -40.06 12.44
CA MET A 95 -43.57 -40.39 13.79
C MET A 95 -44.60 -41.52 13.73
N GLN A 96 -45.52 -41.54 12.77
CA GLN A 96 -46.45 -42.64 12.54
C GLN A 96 -45.74 -43.92 12.11
N LEU A 97 -44.72 -43.84 11.24
CA LEU A 97 -43.86 -44.97 10.87
C LEU A 97 -43.12 -45.50 12.10
N ARG A 98 -42.58 -44.61 12.94
CA ARG A 98 -41.94 -44.96 14.20
C ARG A 98 -42.94 -45.64 15.14
N ASN A 99 -44.15 -45.11 15.28
CA ASN A 99 -45.21 -45.70 16.11
C ASN A 99 -45.76 -47.02 15.55
N LEU A 100 -45.80 -47.19 14.22
CA LEU A 100 -46.21 -48.44 13.56
C LEU A 100 -45.12 -49.52 13.67
N VAL A 101 -43.85 -49.10 13.62
CA VAL A 101 -42.69 -49.95 13.94
C VAL A 101 -42.71 -50.34 15.43
N LEU A 102 -43.21 -49.47 16.31
CA LEU A 102 -43.41 -49.78 17.73
C LEU A 102 -44.65 -50.65 18.00
N SER A 103 -45.66 -50.68 17.11
CA SER A 103 -46.91 -51.45 17.30
C SER A 103 -46.94 -52.82 16.61
N VAL A 104 -46.16 -53.01 15.54
CA VAL A 104 -45.96 -54.33 14.89
C VAL A 104 -44.72 -54.99 15.50
N GLY A 105 -44.94 -55.66 16.62
CA GLY A 105 -43.91 -56.45 17.31
C GLY A 105 -43.12 -55.64 18.31
N MET A 106 -43.58 -55.63 19.57
CA MET A 106 -42.68 -55.36 20.70
C MET A 106 -41.53 -56.36 20.65
N ASP A 107 -40.36 -55.91 20.22
CA ASP A 107 -39.14 -56.47 20.72
C ASP A 107 -38.84 -55.76 22.04
N LYS A 108 -39.14 -56.42 23.17
CA LYS A 108 -38.81 -55.95 24.53
C LYS A 108 -37.30 -55.93 24.80
N SER A 109 -36.48 -56.07 23.76
CA SER A 109 -35.04 -56.28 23.83
C SER A 109 -34.22 -55.00 23.95
N HIS A 110 -34.75 -53.81 23.62
CA HIS A 110 -33.96 -52.56 23.63
C HIS A 110 -34.12 -51.74 24.91
N TYR A 111 -33.01 -51.20 25.42
CA TYR A 111 -32.97 -50.32 26.58
C TYR A 111 -33.62 -48.95 26.26
N VAL A 112 -34.39 -48.42 27.20
CA VAL A 112 -35.04 -47.11 27.09
C VAL A 112 -34.68 -46.29 28.33
N TYR A 113 -34.12 -45.10 28.11
CA TYR A 113 -33.71 -44.20 29.19
C TYR A 113 -34.91 -43.68 29.98
N SER A 114 -34.80 -43.69 31.31
CA SER A 114 -35.70 -42.96 32.21
C SER A 114 -35.32 -41.49 32.25
N ALA A 115 -36.29 -40.57 32.31
CA ALA A 115 -35.99 -39.14 32.45
C ALA A 115 -35.30 -38.86 33.79
N LEU A 116 -34.26 -38.02 33.78
CA LEU A 116 -33.58 -37.57 35.00
C LEU A 116 -34.53 -36.71 35.85
N ILE A 117 -34.50 -36.92 37.16
CA ILE A 117 -35.38 -36.27 38.14
C ILE A 117 -34.98 -34.79 38.36
N GLY A 118 -33.72 -34.43 38.12
CA GLY A 118 -33.22 -33.06 38.30
C GLY A 118 -32.05 -32.70 37.38
N ASP A 119 -31.83 -31.39 37.22
CA ASP A 119 -30.82 -30.82 36.32
C ASP A 119 -29.36 -31.09 36.75
N ASN A 120 -29.14 -31.51 38.01
CA ASN A 120 -27.83 -31.85 38.58
C ASN A 120 -27.66 -33.36 38.86
N ASN A 121 -28.55 -34.19 38.32
CA ASN A 121 -28.40 -35.64 38.40
C ASN A 121 -27.70 -36.16 37.15
N ILE A 122 -26.91 -37.20 37.34
CA ILE A 122 -26.24 -37.95 36.26
C ILE A 122 -26.64 -39.43 36.36
N ARG A 123 -26.52 -40.20 35.28
CA ARG A 123 -26.57 -41.66 35.38
C ARG A 123 -25.15 -42.21 35.56
N LEU A 124 -25.00 -43.25 36.35
CA LEU A 124 -23.77 -44.02 36.48
C LEU A 124 -24.01 -45.46 36.03
N LEU A 125 -23.01 -46.02 35.36
CA LEU A 125 -22.96 -47.42 34.97
C LEU A 125 -22.30 -48.24 36.06
N ARG A 126 -23.04 -49.15 36.67
CA ARG A 126 -22.47 -50.26 37.44
C ARG A 126 -22.14 -51.39 36.48
N LEU A 127 -20.87 -51.53 36.13
CA LEU A 127 -20.36 -52.61 35.29
C LEU A 127 -20.17 -53.88 36.13
N LEU A 128 -20.86 -54.97 35.77
CA LEU A 128 -20.80 -56.22 36.52
C LEU A 128 -19.53 -57.02 36.19
N PRO A 129 -18.96 -57.73 37.19
CA PRO A 129 -17.73 -58.50 37.01
C PRO A 129 -17.95 -59.76 36.17
N SER A 130 -16.88 -60.24 35.54
CA SER A 130 -16.86 -61.56 34.91
C SER A 130 -15.42 -62.07 34.76
N SER A 131 -15.20 -63.34 35.10
CA SER A 131 -13.90 -64.00 34.95
C SER A 131 -13.55 -64.28 33.48
N ASP A 132 -14.54 -64.40 32.59
CA ASP A 132 -14.33 -64.64 31.16
C ASP A 132 -14.55 -63.35 30.36
N ARG A 133 -13.49 -62.90 29.67
CA ARG A 133 -13.50 -61.73 28.78
C ARG A 133 -14.45 -61.89 27.58
N SER A 134 -14.76 -63.12 27.18
CA SER A 134 -15.71 -63.40 26.08
C SER A 134 -17.18 -63.22 26.49
N THR A 135 -17.46 -63.27 27.79
CA THR A 135 -18.81 -63.08 28.32
C THR A 135 -19.33 -61.71 27.95
N ARG A 136 -20.60 -61.64 27.52
CA ARG A 136 -21.30 -60.39 27.21
C ARG A 136 -21.17 -59.38 28.34
N LEU A 137 -20.99 -58.10 28.01
CA LEU A 137 -21.02 -57.02 28.99
C LEU A 137 -22.41 -56.92 29.62
N GLN A 138 -22.45 -56.86 30.94
CA GLN A 138 -23.68 -56.64 31.72
C GLN A 138 -23.46 -55.46 32.67
N GLY A 139 -24.49 -54.63 32.82
CA GLY A 139 -24.44 -53.51 33.73
C GLY A 139 -25.82 -53.08 34.22
N GLN A 140 -25.82 -52.12 35.13
CA GLN A 140 -27.01 -51.45 35.64
C GLN A 140 -26.81 -49.94 35.54
N LEU A 141 -27.82 -49.23 35.07
CA LEU A 141 -27.81 -47.76 35.05
C LEU A 141 -28.63 -47.25 36.23
N PHE A 142 -28.03 -46.40 37.06
CA PHE A 142 -28.72 -45.79 38.19
C PHE A 142 -28.44 -44.29 38.25
N GLU A 143 -29.41 -43.55 38.77
CA GLU A 143 -29.31 -42.10 38.90
C GLU A 143 -28.50 -41.71 40.14
N TYR A 144 -27.67 -40.67 40.00
CA TYR A 144 -26.73 -40.21 41.01
C TYR A 144 -26.81 -38.69 41.17
N PRO A 145 -27.09 -38.18 42.39
CA PRO A 145 -27.15 -36.74 42.63
C PRO A 145 -25.75 -36.15 42.79
N LEU A 146 -25.33 -35.33 41.84
CA LEU A 146 -23.98 -34.75 41.83
C LEU A 146 -23.81 -33.65 42.89
N ALA A 147 -24.90 -33.00 43.29
CA ALA A 147 -24.90 -31.85 44.21
C ALA A 147 -24.95 -32.21 45.71
N GLN A 148 -25.33 -33.44 46.08
CA GLN A 148 -25.54 -33.84 47.48
C GLN A 148 -24.30 -34.54 48.05
N GLY A 149 -23.43 -33.78 48.72
CA GLY A 149 -22.32 -34.34 49.51
C GLY A 149 -21.49 -33.29 50.23
N ARG A 150 -21.11 -33.55 51.49
CA ARG A 150 -20.05 -32.82 52.21
C ARG A 150 -18.64 -33.19 51.68
N GLN A 151 -18.53 -34.23 50.84
CA GLN A 151 -17.29 -34.74 50.30
C GLN A 151 -16.94 -34.05 48.97
N THR A 152 -15.67 -33.74 48.79
CA THR A 152 -15.14 -33.11 47.56
C THR A 152 -14.90 -34.10 46.41
N MET A 153 -15.17 -35.39 46.60
CA MET A 153 -14.81 -36.47 45.68
C MET A 153 -15.82 -37.62 45.83
N HIS A 154 -16.27 -38.18 44.71
CA HIS A 154 -17.25 -39.26 44.66
C HIS A 154 -16.60 -40.57 44.22
N LEU A 155 -17.20 -41.71 44.55
CA LEU A 155 -16.59 -43.03 44.39
C LEU A 155 -16.67 -43.62 42.96
N TYR A 156 -17.20 -42.89 41.99
CA TYR A 156 -17.24 -43.33 40.60
C TYR A 156 -15.98 -42.90 39.83
N GLU A 157 -15.70 -43.59 38.73
CA GLU A 157 -14.59 -43.28 37.82
C GLU A 157 -15.15 -42.76 36.50
N ALA A 158 -14.51 -41.78 35.87
CA ALA A 158 -14.96 -41.25 34.58
C ALA A 158 -14.10 -41.83 33.45
N LEU A 159 -14.74 -42.29 32.38
CA LEU A 159 -14.06 -42.82 31.20
C LEU A 159 -13.83 -41.71 30.17
N SER A 160 -12.59 -41.56 29.74
CA SER A 160 -12.16 -40.68 28.64
C SER A 160 -11.67 -41.56 27.50
N TYR A 161 -12.38 -41.56 26.37
CA TYR A 161 -12.10 -42.46 25.25
C TYR A 161 -12.63 -41.88 23.94
N THR A 162 -12.02 -42.26 22.82
CA THR A 162 -12.49 -41.89 21.47
C THR A 162 -13.76 -42.65 21.11
N TRP A 163 -14.81 -41.98 20.65
CA TRP A 163 -16.04 -42.69 20.26
C TRP A 163 -15.83 -43.65 19.08
N GLY A 164 -14.87 -43.34 18.20
CA GLY A 164 -14.59 -44.11 16.98
C GLY A 164 -15.67 -43.90 15.92
N THR A 165 -15.82 -44.86 15.01
CA THR A 165 -16.90 -44.83 14.01
C THR A 165 -18.26 -44.88 14.69
N SER A 166 -19.20 -44.01 14.28
CA SER A 166 -20.56 -43.90 14.85
C SER A 166 -21.46 -45.12 14.62
N GLN A 167 -20.95 -46.19 14.03
CA GLN A 167 -21.66 -47.46 13.89
C GLN A 167 -21.69 -48.17 15.25
N HIS A 168 -22.88 -48.21 15.87
CA HIS A 168 -23.14 -49.00 17.09
C HIS A 168 -23.17 -50.50 16.76
N THR A 169 -21.99 -51.08 16.50
CA THR A 169 -21.82 -52.49 16.09
C THR A 169 -21.77 -53.46 17.27
N LYS A 170 -21.76 -52.96 18.50
CA LYS A 170 -21.69 -53.74 19.75
C LYS A 170 -22.78 -53.28 20.71
N SER A 171 -23.01 -54.05 21.77
CA SER A 171 -24.02 -53.73 22.77
C SER A 171 -23.61 -54.17 24.17
N ILE A 172 -24.23 -53.54 25.17
CA ILE A 172 -24.16 -53.92 26.58
C ILE A 172 -25.59 -54.20 27.07
N SER A 173 -25.74 -55.25 27.89
CA SER A 173 -27.02 -55.57 28.53
C SER A 173 -27.18 -54.73 29.79
N ILE A 174 -28.12 -53.79 29.80
CA ILE A 174 -28.53 -52.96 30.94
C ILE A 174 -29.89 -53.43 31.43
N ASP A 175 -29.96 -53.94 32.67
CA ASP A 175 -31.21 -54.47 33.27
C ASP A 175 -31.96 -55.43 32.32
N ASP A 176 -31.21 -56.39 31.76
CA ASP A 176 -31.67 -57.39 30.77
C ASP A 176 -32.18 -56.82 29.43
N ARG A 177 -31.81 -55.58 29.11
CA ARG A 177 -32.11 -54.94 27.83
C ARG A 177 -30.86 -54.47 27.12
N GLU A 178 -30.85 -54.57 25.81
CA GLU A 178 -29.73 -54.18 24.97
C GLU A 178 -29.65 -52.68 24.76
N LEU A 179 -28.51 -52.12 25.17
CA LEU A 179 -28.09 -50.78 24.82
C LEU A 179 -26.98 -50.86 23.75
N PRO A 180 -27.21 -50.36 22.53
CA PRO A 180 -26.18 -50.28 21.50
C PRO A 180 -25.06 -49.29 21.90
N ILE A 181 -23.80 -49.71 21.75
CA ILE A 181 -22.61 -48.90 22.06
C ILE A 181 -21.58 -49.01 20.92
N THR A 182 -20.66 -48.05 20.85
CA THR A 182 -19.59 -48.10 19.85
C THR A 182 -18.59 -49.22 20.16
N ALA A 183 -17.91 -49.71 19.13
CA ALA A 183 -16.90 -50.76 19.30
C ALA A 183 -15.79 -50.36 20.28
N ASN A 184 -15.33 -49.11 20.24
CA ASN A 184 -14.27 -48.65 21.15
C ASN A 184 -14.76 -48.55 22.59
N CYS A 185 -16.00 -48.11 22.82
CA CYS A 185 -16.61 -48.13 24.16
C CYS A 185 -16.70 -49.55 24.71
N HIS A 186 -17.16 -50.50 23.89
CA HIS A 186 -17.22 -51.91 24.27
C HIS A 186 -15.84 -52.47 24.64
N LEU A 187 -14.81 -52.21 23.83
CA LEU A 187 -13.44 -52.66 24.10
C LEU A 187 -12.90 -52.06 25.41
N ALA A 188 -13.10 -50.76 25.64
CA ALA A 188 -12.72 -50.11 26.88
C ALA A 188 -13.39 -50.78 28.09
N LEU A 189 -14.70 -51.04 28.03
CA LEU A 189 -15.44 -51.70 29.11
C LEU A 189 -14.98 -53.14 29.34
N VAL A 190 -14.72 -53.92 28.28
CA VAL A 190 -14.16 -55.28 28.43
C VAL A 190 -12.80 -55.25 29.13
N GLN A 191 -11.94 -54.29 28.76
CA GLN A 191 -10.62 -54.16 29.37
C GLN A 191 -10.69 -53.66 30.82
N LEU A 192 -11.69 -52.84 31.16
CA LEU A 192 -11.89 -52.30 32.50
C LEU A 192 -12.70 -53.22 33.42
N ARG A 193 -13.46 -54.17 32.88
CA ARG A 193 -14.25 -55.13 33.65
C ARG A 193 -13.32 -55.97 34.53
N ASP A 194 -13.57 -55.91 35.83
CA ASP A 194 -12.86 -56.74 36.80
C ASP A 194 -13.47 -58.14 36.86
N SER A 195 -12.69 -59.12 37.32
CA SER A 195 -13.14 -60.51 37.40
C SER A 195 -14.06 -60.80 38.57
N PHE A 196 -14.03 -59.96 39.62
CA PHE A 196 -14.70 -60.24 40.90
C PHE A 196 -15.50 -59.06 41.45
N ILE A 197 -15.12 -57.83 41.15
CA ILE A 197 -15.70 -56.63 41.74
C ILE A 197 -16.43 -55.81 40.68
N ASP A 198 -17.61 -55.30 41.02
CA ASP A 198 -18.33 -54.35 40.19
C ASP A 198 -17.62 -52.99 40.15
N ARG A 199 -17.67 -52.33 39.00
CA ARG A 199 -17.08 -50.99 38.83
C ARG A 199 -18.16 -49.97 38.53
N VAL A 200 -18.09 -48.82 39.20
CA VAL A 200 -19.02 -47.71 38.95
C VAL A 200 -18.32 -46.69 38.05
N LEU A 201 -18.81 -46.59 36.81
CA LEU A 201 -18.23 -45.78 35.76
C LEU A 201 -19.22 -44.72 35.27
N TRP A 202 -18.70 -43.56 34.90
CA TRP A 202 -19.40 -42.62 34.04
C TRP A 202 -18.78 -42.68 32.64
N ALA A 203 -19.59 -43.05 31.65
CA ALA A 203 -19.20 -43.05 30.24
C ALA A 203 -20.31 -42.33 29.45
N ASP A 204 -19.98 -41.19 28.89
CA ASP A 204 -20.90 -40.29 28.17
C ASP A 204 -21.88 -40.99 27.19
N ALA A 205 -21.42 -41.92 26.37
CA ALA A 205 -22.26 -42.64 25.39
C ALA A 205 -23.29 -43.58 26.03
N ILE A 206 -23.15 -43.91 27.31
CA ILE A 206 -24.04 -44.81 28.07
C ILE A 206 -24.82 -44.06 29.14
N CYS A 207 -24.19 -43.07 29.79
CA CYS A 207 -24.77 -42.35 30.91
C CYS A 207 -25.69 -41.20 30.48
N ILE A 208 -25.52 -40.71 29.25
CA ILE A 208 -26.33 -39.64 28.64
C ILE A 208 -27.23 -40.26 27.58
N ASP A 209 -28.51 -39.89 27.57
CA ASP A 209 -29.39 -40.18 26.44
C ASP A 209 -29.01 -39.29 25.25
N GLN A 210 -28.14 -39.81 24.39
CA GLN A 210 -27.62 -39.12 23.21
C GLN A 210 -28.70 -38.75 22.20
N SER A 211 -29.86 -39.44 22.23
CA SER A 211 -30.99 -39.17 21.35
C SER A 211 -31.84 -37.98 21.82
N ASN A 212 -31.76 -37.64 23.10
CA ASN A 212 -32.46 -36.51 23.70
C ASN A 212 -31.57 -35.26 23.72
N ILE A 213 -31.69 -34.43 22.69
CA ILE A 213 -30.89 -33.20 22.52
C ILE A 213 -30.97 -32.26 23.75
N LYS A 214 -32.13 -32.19 24.41
CA LYS A 214 -32.31 -31.35 25.61
C LYS A 214 -31.54 -31.89 26.79
N GLU A 215 -31.60 -33.21 27.02
CA GLU A 215 -30.81 -33.87 28.06
C GLU A 215 -29.31 -33.74 27.75
N ARG A 216 -28.89 -34.04 26.52
CA ARG A 216 -27.50 -33.93 26.08
C ARG A 216 -26.93 -32.54 26.34
N GLY A 217 -27.64 -31.48 25.96
CA GLY A 217 -27.21 -30.11 26.24
C GLY A 217 -27.05 -29.82 27.74
N LYS A 218 -27.98 -30.29 28.59
CA LYS A 218 -27.89 -30.14 30.04
C LYS A 218 -26.70 -30.91 30.65
N GLN A 219 -26.49 -32.16 30.24
CA GLN A 219 -25.41 -33.01 30.73
C GLN A 219 -24.03 -32.50 30.29
N VAL A 220 -23.91 -32.05 29.02
CA VAL A 220 -22.67 -31.43 28.50
C VAL A 220 -22.30 -30.18 29.30
N ARG A 221 -23.28 -29.36 29.68
CA ARG A 221 -23.05 -28.16 30.49
C ARG A 221 -22.40 -28.46 31.85
N ILE A 222 -22.68 -29.64 32.44
CA ILE A 222 -22.12 -30.05 33.74
C ILE A 222 -20.96 -31.03 33.61
N MET A 223 -20.48 -31.33 32.40
CA MET A 223 -19.46 -32.35 32.16
C MET A 223 -18.14 -32.05 32.92
N ALA A 224 -17.74 -30.78 33.05
CA ALA A 224 -16.56 -30.40 33.85
C ALA A 224 -16.73 -30.82 35.31
N GLU A 225 -17.93 -30.63 35.88
CA GLU A 225 -18.24 -31.02 37.23
C GLU A 225 -18.23 -32.54 37.42
N VAL A 226 -18.69 -33.30 36.42
CA VAL A 226 -18.64 -34.77 36.44
C VAL A 226 -17.19 -35.27 36.48
N TYR A 227 -16.34 -34.86 35.53
CA TYR A 227 -14.94 -35.29 35.52
C TYR A 227 -14.17 -34.81 36.76
N CYS A 228 -14.46 -33.60 37.23
CA CYS A 228 -13.84 -33.03 38.43
C CYS A 228 -14.18 -33.83 39.71
N LYS A 229 -15.42 -34.33 39.81
CA LYS A 229 -15.90 -35.06 40.98
C LYS A 229 -15.61 -36.56 40.97
N ALA A 230 -15.21 -37.10 39.82
CA ALA A 230 -14.81 -38.49 39.69
C ALA A 230 -13.57 -38.79 40.56
N ARG A 231 -13.49 -40.02 41.06
CA ARG A 231 -12.33 -40.53 41.80
C ARG A 231 -11.05 -40.47 40.97
N GLN A 232 -11.18 -40.83 39.69
CA GLN A 232 -10.12 -40.73 38.70
C GLN A 232 -10.73 -40.70 37.30
N VAL A 233 -9.98 -40.18 36.35
CA VAL A 233 -10.29 -40.21 34.93
C VAL A 233 -9.42 -41.25 34.26
N ILE A 234 -10.07 -42.25 33.68
CA ILE A 234 -9.43 -43.35 32.97
C ILE A 234 -9.36 -42.98 31.49
N VAL A 235 -8.15 -42.73 31.00
CA VAL A 235 -7.89 -42.42 29.60
C VAL A 235 -7.63 -43.72 28.86
N TRP A 236 -8.58 -44.13 28.02
CA TRP A 236 -8.44 -45.31 27.15
C TRP A 236 -7.87 -44.91 25.79
N LEU A 237 -6.62 -45.28 25.55
CA LEU A 237 -5.89 -45.00 24.30
C LEU A 237 -6.16 -46.04 23.20
N GLY A 238 -6.91 -47.10 23.48
CA GLY A 238 -7.17 -48.20 22.54
C GLY A 238 -6.37 -49.47 22.87
N GLU A 239 -6.57 -50.50 22.05
CA GLU A 239 -5.91 -51.80 22.20
C GLU A 239 -4.38 -51.71 22.02
N ALA A 240 -3.69 -52.75 22.50
CA ALA A 240 -2.25 -52.88 22.30
C ALA A 240 -1.95 -53.16 20.82
N THR A 241 -0.97 -52.45 20.28
CA THR A 241 -0.29 -52.75 19.03
C THR A 241 1.19 -53.01 19.33
N SER A 242 1.94 -53.63 18.42
CA SER A 242 3.38 -53.90 18.59
C SER A 242 4.15 -52.66 19.06
N ASP A 243 3.78 -51.51 18.53
CA ASP A 243 4.47 -50.25 18.78
C ASP A 243 4.04 -49.58 20.09
N SER A 244 2.78 -49.79 20.53
CA SER A 244 2.26 -49.08 21.71
C SER A 244 2.80 -49.62 23.02
N ASP A 245 3.01 -50.94 23.11
CA ASP A 245 3.55 -51.54 24.34
C ASP A 245 5.01 -51.13 24.54
N VAL A 246 5.79 -51.11 23.45
CA VAL A 246 7.16 -50.59 23.43
C VAL A 246 7.18 -49.12 23.81
N ALA A 247 6.25 -48.30 23.29
CA ALA A 247 6.15 -46.89 23.64
C ALA A 247 5.86 -46.67 25.13
N MET A 248 4.86 -47.37 25.68
CA MET A 248 4.46 -47.27 27.09
C MET A 248 5.59 -47.71 28.02
N GLN A 249 6.34 -48.77 27.67
CA GLN A 249 7.52 -49.22 28.42
C GLN A 249 8.65 -48.19 28.38
N LYS A 250 8.97 -47.64 27.19
CA LYS A 250 10.00 -46.59 27.05
C LYS A 250 9.66 -45.35 27.87
N ILE A 251 8.43 -44.85 27.76
CA ILE A 251 7.97 -43.68 28.53
C ILE A 251 8.08 -43.95 30.04
N ARG A 252 7.66 -45.14 30.50
CA ARG A 252 7.81 -45.51 31.92
C ARG A 252 9.27 -45.56 32.35
N ALA A 253 10.15 -46.17 31.56
CA ALA A 253 11.58 -46.29 31.89
C ALA A 253 12.23 -44.89 32.04
N VAL A 254 11.91 -43.95 31.14
CA VAL A 254 12.37 -42.54 31.25
C VAL A 254 11.82 -41.90 32.53
N ALA A 255 10.54 -42.07 32.81
CA ALA A 255 9.90 -41.48 33.99
C ALA A 255 10.52 -41.99 35.31
N GLU A 256 11.00 -43.23 35.34
CA GLU A 256 11.71 -43.86 36.45
C GLU A 256 13.18 -43.41 36.59
N GLY A 257 13.67 -42.57 35.66
CA GLY A 257 15.04 -42.05 35.69
C GLY A 257 16.09 -43.02 35.14
N HIS A 258 15.69 -44.07 34.42
CA HIS A 258 16.65 -44.89 33.68
C HIS A 258 17.30 -44.02 32.59
N SER A 259 18.63 -43.99 32.55
CA SER A 259 19.33 -43.36 31.43
C SER A 259 19.09 -44.23 30.20
N ILE A 260 18.05 -43.92 29.44
CA ILE A 260 18.07 -44.26 28.04
C ILE A 260 19.27 -43.50 27.50
N GLN A 261 20.22 -44.21 26.87
CA GLN A 261 21.15 -43.55 25.97
C GLN A 261 20.25 -42.81 24.98
N ALA A 262 19.98 -41.53 25.25
CA ALA A 262 19.48 -40.63 24.25
C ALA A 262 20.62 -40.64 23.23
N GLU A 263 20.52 -41.55 22.27
CA GLU A 263 21.24 -41.42 21.01
C GLU A 263 21.08 -39.96 20.63
N GLN A 264 22.20 -39.34 20.24
CA GLN A 264 22.42 -37.90 20.15
C GLN A 264 21.53 -37.19 19.10
N ASP A 265 20.43 -37.81 18.71
CA ASP A 265 19.48 -37.37 17.72
C ASP A 265 18.24 -36.80 18.42
N ASN A 266 17.93 -35.53 18.13
CA ASN A 266 16.71 -34.83 18.55
C ASN A 266 15.44 -35.45 17.92
N PHE A 267 15.21 -36.76 18.08
CA PHE A 267 14.15 -37.50 17.39
C PHE A 267 13.25 -38.29 18.35
N ILE A 268 11.96 -38.35 18.01
CA ILE A 268 10.97 -39.12 18.77
C ILE A 268 10.97 -40.55 18.23
N PRO A 269 11.21 -41.57 19.07
CA PRO A 269 11.13 -42.97 18.63
C PRO A 269 9.79 -43.25 17.92
N GLU A 270 9.79 -43.95 16.78
CA GLU A 270 8.58 -44.20 15.98
C GLU A 270 7.45 -44.83 16.82
N SER A 271 7.81 -45.69 17.78
CA SER A 271 6.86 -46.28 18.72
C SER A 271 6.07 -45.22 19.51
N ILE A 272 6.78 -44.22 20.04
CA ILE A 272 6.18 -43.10 20.79
C ILE A 272 5.37 -42.23 19.83
N ALA A 273 5.93 -41.89 18.66
CA ALA A 273 5.23 -41.11 17.65
C ALA A 273 3.90 -41.75 17.22
N SER A 274 3.87 -43.07 16.98
CA SER A 274 2.65 -43.83 16.65
C SER A 274 1.62 -43.82 17.77
N LEU A 275 2.04 -43.88 19.03
CA LEU A 275 1.14 -43.76 20.18
C LEU A 275 0.51 -42.36 20.26
N LEU A 276 1.32 -41.32 20.06
CA LEU A 276 0.91 -39.92 20.14
C LEU A 276 0.02 -39.48 18.97
N LYS A 277 0.09 -40.16 17.82
CA LYS A 277 -0.80 -39.96 16.65
C LYS A 277 -2.20 -40.53 16.87
N ARG A 278 -2.47 -41.25 17.96
CA ARG A 278 -3.79 -41.82 18.21
C ARG A 278 -4.82 -40.71 18.40
N GLN A 279 -5.99 -40.91 17.80
CA GLN A 279 -7.12 -39.97 17.75
C GLN A 279 -7.53 -39.37 19.11
N TRP A 280 -7.29 -40.06 20.22
CA TRP A 280 -7.61 -39.52 21.54
C TRP A 280 -6.89 -38.18 21.81
N PHE A 281 -5.59 -38.05 21.46
CA PHE A 281 -4.80 -36.83 21.66
C PHE A 281 -5.22 -35.66 20.77
N GLN A 282 -6.07 -35.90 19.75
CA GLN A 282 -6.47 -34.89 18.78
C GLN A 282 -7.80 -34.25 19.15
N ARG A 283 -8.61 -34.86 20.02
CA ARG A 283 -9.99 -34.42 20.30
C ARG A 283 -10.06 -33.21 21.21
N VAL A 284 -11.04 -32.34 20.99
CA VAL A 284 -11.23 -31.16 21.86
C VAL A 284 -11.77 -31.53 23.24
N TRP A 285 -12.65 -32.54 23.32
CA TRP A 285 -13.26 -32.96 24.58
C TRP A 285 -12.25 -33.43 25.63
N VAL A 286 -11.18 -34.11 25.20
CA VAL A 286 -10.21 -34.69 26.15
C VAL A 286 -9.50 -33.62 26.97
N LEU A 287 -9.42 -32.39 26.45
CA LEU A 287 -8.82 -31.25 27.15
C LEU A 287 -9.57 -30.97 28.46
N GLN A 288 -10.90 -30.85 28.40
CA GLN A 288 -11.73 -30.63 29.58
C GLN A 288 -11.69 -31.83 30.53
N GLU A 289 -11.71 -33.04 29.98
CA GLU A 289 -11.72 -34.29 30.74
C GLU A 289 -10.45 -34.45 31.60
N VAL A 290 -9.26 -34.25 31.01
CA VAL A 290 -8.00 -34.36 31.74
C VAL A 290 -7.68 -33.10 32.54
N ALA A 291 -8.17 -31.94 32.13
CA ALA A 291 -7.97 -30.72 32.90
C ALA A 291 -8.78 -30.70 34.20
N ALA A 292 -9.98 -31.30 34.18
CA ALA A 292 -10.85 -31.44 35.34
C ALA A 292 -10.40 -32.57 36.28
N ALA A 293 -9.69 -33.57 35.77
CA ALA A 293 -9.33 -34.78 36.51
C ALA A 293 -8.55 -34.48 37.80
N GLN A 294 -8.90 -35.17 38.89
CA GLN A 294 -8.08 -35.18 40.11
C GLN A 294 -6.88 -36.14 39.96
N HIS A 295 -7.11 -37.25 39.27
CA HIS A 295 -6.12 -38.26 38.94
C HIS A 295 -6.38 -38.75 37.52
N VAL A 296 -5.33 -38.85 36.70
CA VAL A 296 -5.40 -39.35 35.32
C VAL A 296 -4.67 -40.67 35.24
N LEU A 297 -5.35 -41.72 34.79
CA LEU A 297 -4.75 -43.03 34.53
C LEU A 297 -4.83 -43.32 33.03
N LEU A 298 -3.68 -43.38 32.35
CA LEU A 298 -3.64 -43.76 30.94
C LEU A 298 -3.56 -45.27 30.80
N VAL A 299 -4.44 -45.82 29.97
CA VAL A 299 -4.59 -47.25 29.72
C VAL A 299 -4.48 -47.50 28.21
N CYS A 300 -3.58 -48.39 27.81
CA CYS A 300 -3.38 -48.82 26.44
C CYS A 300 -3.22 -50.35 26.42
N GLY A 301 -4.20 -51.06 25.87
CA GLY A 301 -4.28 -52.52 26.02
C GLY A 301 -4.21 -52.93 27.49
N ALA A 302 -3.24 -53.77 27.85
CA ALA A 302 -3.00 -54.20 29.23
C ALA A 302 -2.10 -53.24 30.05
N PHE A 303 -1.41 -52.29 29.40
CA PHE A 303 -0.51 -51.36 30.07
C PHE A 303 -1.26 -50.18 30.68
N GLN A 304 -0.84 -49.80 31.89
CA GLN A 304 -1.38 -48.65 32.62
C GLN A 304 -0.23 -47.77 33.11
N ILE A 305 -0.39 -46.44 33.06
CA ILE A 305 0.60 -45.50 33.58
C ILE A 305 -0.12 -44.28 34.17
N ASP A 306 0.38 -43.79 35.30
CA ASP A 306 -0.08 -42.54 35.90
C ASP A 306 0.17 -41.36 34.94
N GLY A 307 -0.76 -40.42 34.89
CA GLY A 307 -0.68 -39.28 33.96
C GLY A 307 0.53 -38.39 34.19
N TYR A 308 0.92 -38.16 35.44
CA TYR A 308 2.13 -37.38 35.73
C TYR A 308 3.39 -38.14 35.33
N ALA A 309 3.45 -39.45 35.59
CA ALA A 309 4.55 -40.30 35.14
C ALA A 309 4.66 -40.34 33.61
N PHE A 310 3.52 -40.40 32.89
CA PHE A 310 3.50 -40.30 31.43
C PHE A 310 4.10 -38.98 30.94
N CYS A 311 3.71 -37.85 31.55
CA CYS A 311 4.25 -36.53 31.20
C CYS A 311 5.75 -36.41 31.49
N LEU A 312 6.22 -36.95 32.62
CA LEU A 312 7.66 -36.99 32.94
C LEU A 312 8.45 -37.79 31.91
N GLY A 313 7.95 -38.97 31.54
CA GLY A 313 8.59 -39.84 30.54
C GLY A 313 8.59 -39.25 29.14
N LEU A 314 7.61 -38.40 28.81
CA LEU A 314 7.51 -37.72 27.52
C LEU A 314 8.37 -36.45 27.43
N ALA A 315 8.68 -35.81 28.56
CA ALA A 315 9.33 -34.49 28.62
C ALA A 315 10.59 -34.35 27.75
N PRO A 316 11.52 -35.33 27.67
CA PRO A 316 12.72 -35.20 26.83
C PRO A 316 12.44 -35.13 25.32
N TYR A 317 11.29 -35.65 24.89
CA TYR A 317 10.91 -35.72 23.48
C TYR A 317 10.08 -34.52 23.00
N MET A 318 9.59 -33.68 23.93
CA MET A 318 8.63 -32.61 23.64
C MET A 318 9.19 -31.47 22.79
N ASP A 319 10.51 -31.25 22.81
CA ASP A 319 11.19 -30.25 21.97
C ASP A 319 11.39 -30.75 20.53
N ALA A 320 11.40 -32.07 20.30
CA ALA A 320 11.49 -32.72 18.99
C ALA A 320 10.11 -32.91 18.30
N CYS A 321 9.02 -32.51 18.95
CA CYS A 321 7.63 -32.69 18.52
C CYS A 321 7.14 -31.60 17.54
N GLU A 322 7.75 -31.46 16.36
CA GLU A 322 7.08 -30.77 15.25
C GLU A 322 5.89 -31.65 14.76
N GLY A 323 4.67 -31.10 14.74
CA GLY A 323 3.46 -31.82 14.29
C GLY A 323 2.66 -32.56 15.38
N PHE A 324 2.97 -32.34 16.67
CA PHE A 324 2.22 -32.88 17.82
C PHE A 324 1.71 -31.77 18.77
N GLU A 325 1.20 -30.67 18.21
CA GLU A 325 0.69 -29.52 18.97
C GLU A 325 -0.45 -29.91 19.92
N SER A 326 -1.33 -30.82 19.49
CA SER A 326 -2.46 -31.30 20.31
C SER A 326 -1.98 -32.09 21.54
N VAL A 327 -0.96 -32.95 21.38
CA VAL A 327 -0.35 -33.71 22.48
C VAL A 327 0.21 -32.78 23.54
N SER A 328 0.82 -31.67 23.11
CA SER A 328 1.45 -30.71 24.01
C SER A 328 0.42 -29.99 24.87
N SER A 329 -0.74 -29.68 24.29
CA SER A 329 -1.89 -29.16 25.02
C SER A 329 -2.37 -30.15 26.09
N VAL A 330 -2.52 -31.42 25.71
CA VAL A 330 -2.97 -32.49 26.61
C VAL A 330 -1.94 -32.75 27.72
N GLU A 331 -0.65 -32.81 27.40
CA GLU A 331 0.45 -33.00 28.34
C GLU A 331 0.48 -31.88 29.39
N TYR A 332 0.39 -30.63 28.95
CA TYR A 332 0.29 -29.48 29.85
C TYR A 332 -0.93 -29.59 30.78
N LEU A 333 -2.08 -30.02 30.24
CA LEU A 333 -3.28 -30.20 31.02
C LEU A 333 -3.15 -31.34 32.04
N ILE A 334 -2.61 -32.50 31.65
CA ILE A 334 -2.40 -33.64 32.55
C ILE A 334 -1.38 -33.28 33.64
N ARG A 335 -0.23 -32.71 33.29
CA ARG A 335 0.83 -32.35 34.25
C ARG A 335 0.35 -31.37 35.31
N GLY A 336 -0.48 -30.40 34.89
CA GLY A 336 -1.04 -29.41 35.80
C GLY A 336 -2.20 -29.91 36.66
N SER A 337 -2.81 -31.06 36.33
CA SER A 337 -4.04 -31.55 37.00
C SER A 337 -3.86 -31.70 38.52
N ILE A 338 -2.72 -32.22 38.98
CA ILE A 338 -2.39 -32.41 40.40
C ILE A 338 -2.18 -31.10 41.18
N PHE A 339 -1.91 -29.98 40.49
CA PHE A 339 -1.63 -28.68 41.10
C PHE A 339 -2.79 -27.70 41.00
N ARG A 340 -3.83 -27.99 40.21
CA ARG A 340 -4.94 -27.07 39.98
C ARG A 340 -5.89 -27.02 41.18
N PRO A 341 -6.44 -25.83 41.51
CA PRO A 341 -7.57 -25.73 42.42
C PRO A 341 -8.72 -26.59 41.89
N LYS A 342 -9.43 -27.30 42.77
CA LYS A 342 -10.46 -28.27 42.37
C LYS A 342 -11.49 -27.66 41.42
N TYR A 343 -12.02 -26.49 41.75
CA TYR A 343 -12.94 -25.69 40.94
C TYR A 343 -13.29 -24.39 41.65
N THR A 344 -13.83 -23.42 40.92
CA THR A 344 -14.59 -22.30 41.50
C THR A 344 -16.08 -22.49 41.20
N LYS A 345 -16.93 -22.18 42.19
CA LYS A 345 -18.38 -22.08 41.97
C LYS A 345 -18.69 -20.67 41.50
N THR A 346 -19.44 -20.58 40.42
CA THR A 346 -19.92 -19.32 39.86
C THR A 346 -21.15 -18.85 40.63
N ASP A 347 -21.56 -17.60 40.46
CA ASP A 347 -22.79 -17.06 41.07
C ASP A 347 -24.06 -17.82 40.61
N SER A 348 -23.98 -18.47 39.44
CA SER A 348 -25.02 -19.36 38.89
C SER A 348 -25.01 -20.78 39.47
N GLY A 349 -24.08 -21.08 40.39
CA GLY A 349 -23.94 -22.39 41.03
C GLY A 349 -23.22 -23.46 40.18
N LEU A 350 -22.77 -23.10 38.97
CA LEU A 350 -22.01 -23.98 38.07
C LEU A 350 -20.52 -24.01 38.47
N ILE A 351 -19.85 -25.11 38.15
CA ILE A 351 -18.41 -25.27 38.35
C ILE A 351 -17.65 -24.84 37.09
N THR A 352 -16.63 -24.00 37.26
CA THR A 352 -15.58 -23.77 36.25
C THR A 352 -14.23 -24.20 36.79
N LEU A 353 -13.38 -24.70 35.88
CA LEU A 353 -11.97 -24.98 36.17
C LEU A 353 -11.13 -23.70 36.21
N GLY A 354 -11.64 -22.59 35.65
CA GLY A 354 -11.00 -21.27 35.71
C GLY A 354 -9.58 -21.24 35.14
N ILE A 355 -9.33 -21.95 34.03
CA ILE A 355 -7.98 -22.11 33.47
C ILE A 355 -7.51 -20.82 32.80
N ARG A 356 -8.28 -20.29 31.86
CA ARG A 356 -8.03 -19.05 31.09
C ARG A 356 -9.36 -18.47 30.58
N SER A 357 -9.36 -17.28 29.99
CA SER A 357 -10.55 -16.77 29.30
C SER A 357 -10.93 -17.66 28.09
N LEU A 358 -12.20 -17.66 27.71
CA LEU A 358 -12.69 -18.45 26.57
C LEU A 358 -11.95 -18.09 25.28
N GLY A 359 -11.64 -16.81 25.07
CA GLY A 359 -10.87 -16.35 23.90
C GLY A 359 -9.47 -16.97 23.84
N GLU A 360 -8.74 -16.99 24.95
CA GLU A 360 -7.42 -17.64 25.01
C GLU A 360 -7.52 -19.15 24.79
N LEU A 361 -8.52 -19.81 25.36
CA LEU A 361 -8.72 -21.26 25.15
C LEU A 361 -9.05 -21.57 23.69
N MET A 362 -9.84 -20.72 23.03
CA MET A 362 -10.09 -20.83 21.59
C MET A 362 -8.78 -20.70 20.82
N ASP A 363 -7.96 -19.68 21.10
CA ASP A 363 -6.66 -19.45 20.42
C ASP A 363 -5.70 -20.65 20.60
N MET A 364 -5.69 -21.27 21.79
CA MET A 364 -4.85 -22.44 22.10
C MET A 364 -5.34 -23.73 21.43
N TYR A 365 -6.66 -23.97 21.41
CA TYR A 365 -7.18 -25.33 21.25
C TYR A 365 -8.11 -25.56 20.06
N HIS A 366 -8.47 -24.54 19.28
CA HIS A 366 -9.44 -24.70 18.17
C HIS A 366 -9.03 -25.67 17.05
N ALA A 367 -7.74 -26.01 16.93
CA ALA A 367 -7.23 -27.02 16.00
C ALA A 367 -7.54 -28.47 16.43
N HIS A 368 -7.98 -28.69 17.67
CA HIS A 368 -8.42 -30.01 18.10
C HIS A 368 -9.68 -30.44 17.33
N GLU A 369 -9.74 -31.73 17.01
CA GLU A 369 -10.80 -32.36 16.26
C GLU A 369 -12.09 -32.48 17.08
N ALA A 370 -13.21 -32.34 16.40
CA ALA A 370 -14.55 -32.51 16.96
C ALA A 370 -15.45 -33.17 15.94
N THR A 371 -16.23 -34.17 16.37
CA THR A 371 -17.23 -34.83 15.50
C THR A 371 -18.35 -33.84 15.16
N GLU A 372 -18.87 -33.15 16.17
CA GLU A 372 -19.83 -32.07 16.00
C GLU A 372 -19.10 -30.72 16.04
N PRO A 373 -19.26 -29.83 15.05
CA PRO A 373 -18.54 -28.55 15.01
C PRO A 373 -18.74 -27.70 16.27
N LEU A 374 -19.95 -27.73 16.84
CA LEU A 374 -20.34 -26.96 18.03
C LEU A 374 -19.47 -27.29 19.26
N ASP A 375 -18.92 -28.50 19.32
CA ASP A 375 -18.09 -28.97 20.43
C ASP A 375 -16.76 -28.22 20.52
N LYS A 376 -16.29 -27.61 19.43
CA LYS A 376 -15.11 -26.73 19.44
C LYS A 376 -15.25 -25.58 20.44
N VAL A 377 -16.47 -25.16 20.73
CA VAL A 377 -16.78 -24.13 21.74
C VAL A 377 -17.23 -24.76 23.04
N PHE A 378 -18.19 -25.70 22.99
CA PHE A 378 -18.81 -26.24 24.20
C PHE A 378 -17.83 -26.98 25.11
N ALA A 379 -16.82 -27.67 24.54
CA ALA A 379 -15.77 -28.34 25.32
C ALA A 379 -14.85 -27.37 26.08
N LEU A 380 -14.81 -26.09 25.71
CA LEU A 380 -13.93 -25.11 26.35
C LEU A 380 -14.64 -24.26 27.41
N LEU A 381 -15.98 -24.24 27.41
CA LEU A 381 -16.76 -23.42 28.35
C LEU A 381 -16.50 -23.80 29.81
N GLY A 382 -16.47 -25.10 30.13
CA GLY A 382 -16.18 -25.57 31.49
C GLY A 382 -14.76 -25.28 31.97
N MET A 383 -13.84 -25.02 31.04
CA MET A 383 -12.45 -24.64 31.32
C MET A 383 -12.28 -23.13 31.50
N SER A 384 -13.22 -22.33 30.99
CA SER A 384 -13.07 -20.87 30.88
C SER A 384 -13.37 -20.09 32.16
N THR A 385 -12.62 -19.02 32.44
CA THR A 385 -12.83 -18.13 33.59
C THR A 385 -14.09 -17.27 33.47
N ASP A 386 -14.52 -17.01 32.24
CA ASP A 386 -15.60 -16.08 31.86
C ASP A 386 -16.83 -16.77 31.25
N GLY A 387 -16.77 -18.08 30.99
CA GLY A 387 -17.89 -18.83 30.41
C GLY A 387 -19.15 -18.88 31.27
N SER A 388 -19.05 -18.64 32.58
CA SER A 388 -20.22 -18.53 33.45
C SER A 388 -21.08 -17.32 33.15
N SER A 389 -20.49 -16.27 32.60
CA SER A 389 -21.16 -15.04 32.18
C SER A 389 -21.76 -15.16 30.76
N ALA A 390 -21.38 -16.21 30.02
CA ALA A 390 -21.82 -16.45 28.65
C ALA A 390 -23.18 -17.21 28.60
N SER A 391 -24.25 -16.55 29.05
CA SER A 391 -25.61 -17.13 29.05
C SER A 391 -26.09 -17.56 27.65
N GLU A 392 -25.62 -16.86 26.61
CA GLU A 392 -25.95 -17.11 25.21
C GLU A 392 -25.19 -18.31 24.61
N LEU A 393 -24.02 -18.66 25.17
CA LEU A 393 -23.18 -19.77 24.69
C LEU A 393 -23.53 -21.12 25.34
N ARG A 394 -24.70 -21.25 25.94
CA ARG A 394 -25.11 -22.50 26.59
C ARG A 394 -25.17 -23.65 25.57
N PRO A 395 -24.70 -24.87 25.93
CA PRO A 395 -24.77 -26.03 25.05
C PRO A 395 -26.18 -26.27 24.50
N ASN A 396 -26.35 -26.01 23.21
CA ASN A 396 -27.59 -26.18 22.49
C ASN A 396 -27.28 -26.76 21.11
N TYR A 397 -27.60 -28.03 20.91
CA TYR A 397 -27.31 -28.72 19.65
C TYR A 397 -28.43 -28.57 18.60
N SER A 398 -29.41 -27.69 18.84
CA SER A 398 -30.46 -27.37 17.86
C SER A 398 -30.10 -26.20 16.93
N ILE A 399 -29.03 -25.46 17.22
CA ILE A 399 -28.57 -24.32 16.40
C ILE A 399 -27.48 -24.73 15.42
N SER A 400 -27.32 -23.95 14.35
CA SER A 400 -26.22 -24.14 13.41
C SER A 400 -24.91 -23.55 13.95
N TRP A 401 -23.79 -24.01 13.39
CA TRP A 401 -22.45 -23.51 13.72
C TRP A 401 -22.34 -21.98 13.59
N GLY A 402 -22.87 -21.41 12.52
CA GLY A 402 -22.78 -19.98 12.21
C GLY A 402 -23.50 -19.11 13.24
N VAL A 403 -24.60 -19.60 13.83
CA VAL A 403 -25.29 -18.93 14.94
C VAL A 403 -24.42 -18.96 16.19
N LEU A 404 -23.91 -20.12 16.58
CA LEU A 404 -23.04 -20.24 17.76
C LEU A 404 -21.75 -19.43 17.60
N PHE A 405 -21.17 -19.41 16.40
CA PHE A 405 -19.94 -18.69 16.14
C PHE A 405 -20.16 -17.16 16.18
N CYS A 406 -21.31 -16.68 15.70
CA CYS A 406 -21.71 -15.28 15.84
C CYS A 406 -21.88 -14.90 17.32
N GLN A 407 -22.56 -15.75 18.10
CA GLN A 407 -22.70 -15.56 19.55
C GLN A 407 -21.34 -15.53 20.25
N LEU A 408 -20.40 -16.42 19.86
CA LEU A 408 -19.06 -16.46 20.42
C LEU A 408 -18.30 -15.16 20.15
N ILE A 409 -18.29 -14.70 18.90
CA ILE A 409 -17.60 -13.46 18.52
C ILE A 409 -18.22 -12.26 19.24
N THR A 410 -19.55 -12.21 19.33
CA THR A 410 -20.27 -11.15 20.04
C THR A 410 -19.95 -11.16 21.53
N PHE A 411 -19.82 -12.34 22.14
CA PHE A 411 -19.41 -12.48 23.54
C PHE A 411 -17.97 -11.99 23.75
N LEU A 412 -17.04 -12.35 22.88
CA LEU A 412 -15.61 -12.00 23.02
C LEU A 412 -15.33 -10.52 22.71
N LEU A 413 -15.96 -9.97 21.67
CA LEU A 413 -15.65 -8.64 21.13
C LEU A 413 -16.70 -7.57 21.47
N GLY A 414 -17.81 -7.98 22.07
CA GLY A 414 -18.93 -7.13 22.44
C GLY A 414 -19.94 -6.91 21.29
N PRO A 415 -21.12 -6.34 21.60
CA PRO A 415 -22.25 -6.22 20.65
C PRO A 415 -22.08 -5.14 19.57
N LYS A 416 -20.97 -4.40 19.57
CA LYS A 416 -20.73 -3.29 18.63
C LYS A 416 -20.05 -3.73 17.34
N VAL A 417 -19.61 -4.98 17.24
CA VAL A 417 -19.06 -5.54 16.01
C VAL A 417 -20.18 -6.13 15.16
N SER A 418 -20.04 -6.05 13.84
CA SER A 418 -20.88 -6.77 12.90
C SER A 418 -20.15 -8.04 12.46
N VAL A 419 -20.86 -9.16 12.46
CA VAL A 419 -20.30 -10.48 12.24
C VAL A 419 -21.08 -11.19 11.15
N ASN A 420 -20.38 -11.67 10.13
CA ASN A 420 -20.92 -12.54 9.09
C ASN A 420 -20.20 -13.89 9.15
N THR A 421 -20.93 -14.97 9.40
CA THR A 421 -20.37 -16.31 9.61
C THR A 421 -20.72 -17.26 8.46
N SER A 422 -19.79 -18.17 8.14
CA SER A 422 -20.04 -19.28 7.21
C SER A 422 -20.15 -20.60 7.95
N ASN A 423 -21.29 -21.28 7.79
CA ASN A 423 -21.46 -22.67 8.22
C ASN A 423 -20.49 -23.62 7.49
N ARG A 424 -20.25 -23.37 6.20
CA ARG A 424 -19.46 -24.27 5.34
C ARG A 424 -17.97 -24.19 5.64
N TYR A 425 -17.46 -23.00 5.87
CA TYR A 425 -16.02 -22.75 6.00
C TYR A 425 -15.53 -22.56 7.43
N ARG A 426 -16.46 -22.55 8.40
CA ARG A 426 -16.16 -22.28 9.82
C ARG A 426 -15.32 -21.02 10.03
N ALA A 427 -15.59 -20.02 9.20
CA ALA A 427 -14.91 -18.74 9.17
C ALA A 427 -15.92 -17.60 9.38
N ALA A 428 -15.41 -16.47 9.86
CA ALA A 428 -16.18 -15.26 10.06
C ALA A 428 -15.46 -14.05 9.46
N VAL A 429 -16.25 -13.13 8.91
CA VAL A 429 -15.84 -11.77 8.62
C VAL A 429 -16.39 -10.88 9.73
N ILE A 430 -15.49 -10.18 10.42
CA ILE A 430 -15.79 -9.34 11.57
C ILE A 430 -15.46 -7.91 11.18
N SER A 431 -16.39 -6.99 11.40
CA SER A 431 -16.17 -5.58 11.15
C SER A 431 -16.57 -4.73 12.34
N GLY A 432 -15.83 -3.65 12.56
CA GLY A 432 -16.06 -2.80 13.71
C GLY A 432 -15.11 -1.62 13.76
N GLN A 433 -15.30 -0.76 14.75
CA GLN A 433 -14.37 0.32 15.02
C GLN A 433 -13.50 -0.05 16.21
N GLY A 434 -12.23 0.31 16.17
CA GLY A 434 -11.27 0.04 17.25
C GLY A 434 -10.08 0.99 17.23
N THR A 435 -9.09 0.72 18.05
CA THR A 435 -7.82 1.46 18.05
C THR A 435 -6.65 0.51 17.86
N VAL A 436 -5.58 1.01 17.25
CA VAL A 436 -4.30 0.30 17.17
C VAL A 436 -3.47 0.67 18.39
N LEU A 437 -3.09 -0.32 19.18
CA LEU A 437 -2.33 -0.14 20.42
C LEU A 437 -0.82 -0.23 20.18
N GLY A 438 -0.39 -1.03 19.22
CA GLY A 438 1.02 -1.26 18.94
C GLY A 438 1.25 -2.36 17.92
N LYS A 439 2.51 -2.77 17.77
CA LYS A 439 2.94 -3.88 16.91
C LYS A 439 3.96 -4.76 17.61
N VAL A 440 4.08 -6.00 17.16
CA VAL A 440 5.11 -6.95 17.58
C VAL A 440 6.43 -6.65 16.88
N THR A 441 7.51 -6.54 17.65
CA THR A 441 8.88 -6.28 17.16
C THR A 441 9.81 -7.48 17.30
N SER A 442 9.52 -8.39 18.24
CA SER A 442 10.28 -9.64 18.35
C SER A 442 9.46 -10.71 19.04
N VAL A 443 9.69 -11.97 18.67
CA VAL A 443 9.10 -13.15 19.32
C VAL A 443 10.24 -14.06 19.75
N ALA A 444 10.32 -14.36 21.05
CA ALA A 444 11.33 -15.24 21.61
C ALA A 444 10.67 -16.43 22.31
N PRO A 445 11.16 -17.67 22.09
CA PRO A 445 10.69 -18.81 22.86
C PRO A 445 11.08 -18.64 24.33
N ARG A 446 10.15 -18.96 25.24
CA ARG A 446 10.47 -19.03 26.66
C ARG A 446 10.93 -20.45 26.99
N SER A 447 11.93 -20.57 27.86
CA SER A 447 12.54 -21.82 28.31
C SER A 447 11.57 -23.03 28.36
N ASN A 448 11.79 -23.96 27.41
CA ASN A 448 11.26 -25.29 27.04
C ASN A 448 10.21 -26.04 27.88
N ARG A 449 9.28 -25.43 28.64
CA ARG A 449 8.27 -26.25 29.37
C ARG A 449 6.79 -25.87 29.22
N ASN A 450 6.45 -24.59 29.06
CA ASN A 450 5.04 -24.19 28.92
C ASN A 450 4.65 -23.76 27.50
N ARG A 451 5.60 -23.78 26.54
CA ARG A 451 5.45 -23.23 25.17
C ARG A 451 4.99 -21.76 25.10
N ASP A 452 4.76 -21.11 26.23
CA ASP A 452 4.62 -19.67 26.32
C ASP A 452 5.80 -19.02 25.58
N PHE A 453 5.52 -17.94 24.88
CA PHE A 453 6.54 -17.17 24.20
C PHE A 453 6.48 -15.75 24.71
N GLN A 454 7.64 -15.10 24.68
CA GLN A 454 7.74 -13.71 25.00
C GLN A 454 7.65 -12.90 23.72
N VAL A 455 6.73 -11.96 23.70
CA VAL A 455 6.57 -11.01 22.61
C VAL A 455 7.00 -9.64 23.09
N THR A 456 7.82 -8.95 22.29
CA THR A 456 8.16 -7.55 22.54
C THR A 456 7.23 -6.67 21.70
N MET A 457 6.50 -5.80 22.37
CA MET A 457 5.51 -4.88 21.79
C MET A 457 6.10 -3.46 21.70
N GLU A 458 5.95 -2.83 20.55
CA GLU A 458 6.13 -1.40 20.37
C GLU A 458 4.76 -0.72 20.39
N PHE A 459 4.48 0.08 21.43
CA PHE A 459 3.20 0.76 21.58
C PHE A 459 3.17 2.10 20.85
N THR A 460 2.03 2.44 20.26
CA THR A 460 1.79 3.74 19.62
C THR A 460 1.54 4.81 20.69
N LYS A 461 1.86 6.08 20.41
CA LYS A 461 1.55 7.18 21.33
C LYS A 461 0.02 7.47 21.29
N PRO A 462 -0.66 7.66 22.43
CA PRO A 462 -0.12 7.85 23.80
C PRO A 462 0.00 6.56 24.65
N TYR A 463 -0.28 5.39 24.07
CA TYR A 463 -0.40 4.12 24.80
C TYR A 463 0.91 3.59 25.40
N GLN A 464 2.07 4.09 24.97
CA GLN A 464 3.38 3.80 25.58
C GLN A 464 3.39 3.97 27.11
N SER A 465 2.62 4.93 27.63
CA SER A 465 2.53 5.20 29.07
C SER A 465 1.64 4.23 29.86
N PHE A 466 0.84 3.41 29.18
CA PHE A 466 -0.13 2.51 29.83
C PHE A 466 0.50 1.22 30.34
N TRP A 467 1.64 0.79 29.79
CA TRP A 467 2.30 -0.46 30.17
C TRP A 467 3.74 -0.22 30.61
N SER A 468 4.13 -0.86 31.71
CA SER A 468 5.48 -0.76 32.28
C SER A 468 6.51 -1.67 31.60
N SER A 469 6.05 -2.63 30.79
CA SER A 469 6.88 -3.57 30.06
C SER A 469 6.38 -3.70 28.63
N THR A 470 7.31 -3.65 27.69
CA THR A 470 7.10 -4.00 26.28
C THR A 470 7.12 -5.51 26.07
N ALA A 471 7.77 -6.26 26.96
CA ALA A 471 7.84 -7.72 26.88
C ALA A 471 6.63 -8.37 27.58
N TRP A 472 5.80 -9.07 26.81
CA TRP A 472 4.57 -9.73 27.22
C TRP A 472 4.70 -11.23 27.06
N ASN A 473 4.23 -12.00 28.04
CA ASN A 473 4.21 -13.47 27.96
C ASN A 473 2.86 -13.90 27.42
N LEU A 474 2.84 -14.49 26.23
CA LEU A 474 1.64 -15.00 25.60
C LEU A 474 1.68 -16.54 25.58
N HIS A 475 0.50 -17.15 25.61
CA HIS A 475 0.35 -18.59 25.50
C HIS A 475 0.62 -19.04 24.06
N ALA A 476 1.09 -20.28 23.86
CA ALA A 476 1.15 -20.88 22.53
C ALA A 476 -0.26 -21.05 21.95
N GLY A 477 -0.61 -20.23 20.97
CA GLY A 477 -1.80 -20.43 20.13
C GLY A 477 -1.51 -21.36 18.95
N VAL A 478 -2.55 -21.84 18.29
CA VAL A 478 -2.43 -22.60 17.03
C VAL A 478 -1.73 -21.75 15.96
N LYS A 479 -2.10 -20.48 15.83
CA LYS A 479 -1.41 -19.51 14.96
C LYS A 479 -0.30 -18.83 15.74
N ARG A 480 0.93 -18.93 15.22
CA ARG A 480 2.11 -18.32 15.84
C ARG A 480 2.14 -16.81 15.57
N ALA A 481 2.35 -16.04 16.63
CA ALA A 481 2.66 -14.62 16.53
C ALA A 481 4.01 -14.43 15.80
N MET A 482 4.13 -13.37 15.03
CA MET A 482 5.31 -13.00 14.27
C MET A 482 5.63 -11.52 14.42
N GLU A 483 6.86 -11.15 14.09
CA GLU A 483 7.24 -9.74 13.92
C GLU A 483 6.34 -9.08 12.87
N GLY A 484 5.86 -7.88 13.17
CA GLY A 484 4.91 -7.16 12.33
C GLY A 484 3.43 -7.44 12.64
N ASP A 485 3.09 -8.40 13.50
CA ASP A 485 1.70 -8.55 13.93
C ASP A 485 1.22 -7.32 14.72
N ILE A 486 -0.04 -6.93 14.54
CA ILE A 486 -0.60 -5.69 15.07
C ILE A 486 -1.47 -5.99 16.29
N LEU A 487 -1.23 -5.26 17.37
CA LEU A 487 -2.06 -5.30 18.57
C LEU A 487 -3.14 -4.23 18.48
N CYS A 488 -4.41 -4.63 18.48
CA CYS A 488 -5.55 -3.72 18.41
C CYS A 488 -6.61 -4.02 19.47
N LEU A 489 -7.46 -3.04 19.76
CA LEU A 489 -8.61 -3.20 20.64
C LEU A 489 -9.87 -2.67 19.96
N LEU A 490 -10.84 -3.55 19.70
CA LEU A 490 -12.13 -3.16 19.16
C LEU A 490 -13.02 -2.53 20.23
N LYS A 491 -13.89 -1.61 19.81
CA LYS A 491 -14.79 -0.88 20.70
C LYS A 491 -15.81 -1.84 21.32
N GLY A 492 -15.71 -2.05 22.63
CA GLY A 492 -16.59 -2.95 23.37
C GLY A 492 -15.97 -4.32 23.67
N ALA A 493 -14.79 -4.62 23.11
CA ALA A 493 -14.02 -5.80 23.49
C ALA A 493 -13.35 -5.57 24.85
N SER A 494 -13.26 -6.62 25.65
CA SER A 494 -12.63 -6.57 26.98
C SER A 494 -11.11 -6.72 26.91
N ASN A 495 -10.62 -7.52 25.96
CA ASN A 495 -9.20 -7.79 25.77
C ASN A 495 -8.74 -7.31 24.38
N PRO A 496 -7.47 -6.88 24.25
CA PRO A 496 -6.84 -6.68 22.95
C PRO A 496 -6.76 -7.97 22.13
N MET A 497 -6.50 -7.81 20.84
CA MET A 497 -6.35 -8.90 19.87
C MET A 497 -5.11 -8.68 19.01
N LEU A 498 -4.56 -9.78 18.51
CA LEU A 498 -3.42 -9.79 17.61
C LEU A 498 -3.88 -10.15 16.20
N ILE A 499 -3.57 -9.29 15.24
CA ILE A 499 -4.00 -9.42 13.85
C ILE A 499 -2.81 -9.32 12.90
N ARG A 500 -2.90 -9.99 11.75
CA ARG A 500 -1.87 -9.97 10.69
C ARG A 500 -2.47 -9.52 9.38
N GLN A 501 -1.76 -8.69 8.63
CA GLN A 501 -2.19 -8.29 7.29
C GLN A 501 -2.08 -9.47 6.32
N GLU A 502 -3.18 -9.82 5.66
CA GLU A 502 -3.23 -10.83 4.60
C GLU A 502 -4.01 -10.27 3.39
N GLY A 503 -3.29 -9.88 2.35
CA GLY A 503 -3.86 -9.21 1.19
C GLY A 503 -4.45 -7.84 1.56
N ASN A 504 -5.74 -7.64 1.31
CA ASN A 504 -6.46 -6.39 1.57
C ASN A 504 -7.15 -6.34 2.94
N CYS A 505 -7.07 -7.40 3.75
CA CYS A 505 -7.73 -7.47 5.06
C CYS A 505 -6.77 -7.98 6.15
N PHE A 506 -7.28 -8.13 7.37
CA PHE A 506 -6.49 -8.67 8.47
C PHE A 506 -7.04 -10.02 8.94
N SER A 507 -6.16 -10.98 9.14
CA SER A 507 -6.48 -12.26 9.75
C SER A 507 -6.25 -12.21 11.26
N VAL A 508 -7.22 -12.72 12.02
CA VAL A 508 -7.08 -12.87 13.47
C VAL A 508 -6.09 -13.99 13.76
N ILE A 509 -5.00 -13.63 14.46
CA ILE A 509 -3.97 -14.55 14.94
C ILE A 509 -4.31 -14.98 16.38
N MET A 510 -4.65 -14.01 17.23
CA MET A 510 -5.18 -14.24 18.57
C MET A 510 -6.39 -13.35 18.80
N ILE A 511 -7.54 -13.95 19.11
CA ILE A 511 -8.78 -13.23 19.39
C ILE A 511 -8.75 -12.54 20.76
N SER A 512 -7.95 -13.04 21.70
CA SER A 512 -7.85 -12.49 23.05
C SER A 512 -6.44 -12.57 23.61
N VAL A 513 -5.79 -11.41 23.73
CA VAL A 513 -4.47 -11.24 24.34
C VAL A 513 -4.67 -10.73 25.77
N PRO A 514 -4.25 -11.48 26.81
CA PRO A 514 -4.42 -11.06 28.19
C PRO A 514 -3.56 -9.82 28.48
N ALA A 515 -4.19 -8.72 28.93
CA ALA A 515 -3.48 -7.53 29.35
C ALA A 515 -2.72 -7.80 30.67
N THR A 516 -1.43 -7.49 30.72
CA THR A 516 -0.64 -7.65 31.96
C THR A 516 -1.19 -6.77 33.10
N PRO A 517 -1.06 -7.21 34.37
CA PRO A 517 -1.81 -6.68 35.51
C PRO A 517 -1.28 -5.31 35.99
N ARG A 518 -1.54 -4.26 35.22
CA ARG A 518 -1.54 -2.85 35.67
C ARG A 518 -2.57 -2.00 34.89
N GLN A 519 -3.70 -2.57 34.45
CA GLN A 519 -4.84 -1.75 34.03
C GLN A 519 -5.46 -1.06 35.27
N THR A 520 -4.91 0.08 35.67
CA THR A 520 -5.48 0.93 36.74
C THR A 520 -6.43 1.99 36.20
N LYS A 521 -6.43 2.23 34.87
CA LYS A 521 -7.32 3.16 34.19
C LYS A 521 -7.90 2.52 32.91
N PRO A 522 -9.18 2.74 32.60
CA PRO A 522 -9.76 2.30 31.33
C PRO A 522 -9.01 2.94 30.16
N LEU A 523 -8.69 2.14 29.14
CA LEU A 523 -8.07 2.63 27.90
C LEU A 523 -9.01 3.67 27.26
N GLN A 524 -8.61 4.94 27.27
CA GLN A 524 -9.31 5.96 26.51
C GLN A 524 -8.96 5.81 25.04
N ILE A 525 -9.97 5.49 24.22
CA ILE A 525 -9.81 5.38 22.78
C ILE A 525 -9.66 6.80 22.22
N THR A 526 -8.46 7.15 21.77
CA THR A 526 -8.14 8.48 21.25
C THR A 526 -8.36 8.57 19.74
N ARG A 527 -8.07 7.50 18.99
CA ARG A 527 -8.25 7.42 17.54
C ARG A 527 -8.98 6.14 17.15
N LEU A 528 -10.05 6.27 16.37
CA LEU A 528 -10.84 5.13 15.89
C LEU A 528 -10.49 4.82 14.44
N HIS A 529 -10.15 3.58 14.19
CA HIS A 529 -9.98 2.99 12.86
C HIS A 529 -11.15 2.04 12.59
N LYS A 530 -11.57 1.95 11.33
CA LYS A 530 -12.46 0.86 10.87
C LYS A 530 -11.59 -0.39 10.66
N PHE A 531 -12.05 -1.53 11.15
CA PHE A 531 -11.42 -2.83 10.98
C PHE A 531 -12.34 -3.74 10.17
N VAL A 532 -11.74 -4.49 9.26
CA VAL A 532 -12.35 -5.63 8.58
C VAL A 532 -11.40 -6.81 8.79
N LEU A 533 -11.82 -7.73 9.64
CA LEU A 533 -11.04 -8.87 10.10
C LEU A 533 -11.65 -10.16 9.57
N THR A 534 -10.81 -11.14 9.30
CA THR A 534 -11.22 -12.51 9.02
C THR A 534 -10.76 -13.41 10.16
N TRP A 535 -11.64 -14.28 10.63
CA TRP A 535 -11.29 -15.28 11.63
C TRP A 535 -11.68 -16.66 11.11
N ASN A 536 -10.66 -17.44 10.76
CA ASN A 536 -10.79 -18.83 10.36
C ASN A 536 -10.19 -19.73 11.44
N LEU A 537 -10.99 -20.71 11.87
CA LEU A 537 -10.67 -21.71 12.90
C LEU A 537 -10.18 -23.05 12.31
N GLU A 538 -10.06 -23.16 10.99
CA GLU A 538 -9.44 -24.31 10.33
C GLU A 538 -8.25 -23.84 9.51
N ASP A 539 -7.16 -24.61 9.47
CA ASP A 539 -6.10 -24.35 8.50
C ASP A 539 -6.72 -24.36 7.09
N PRO A 540 -6.31 -23.43 6.20
CA PRO A 540 -6.79 -23.43 4.83
C PRO A 540 -6.58 -24.83 4.22
N PRO A 541 -7.63 -25.46 3.65
CA PRO A 541 -7.49 -26.79 3.08
C PRO A 541 -6.47 -26.73 1.93
N LYS A 542 -5.39 -27.51 2.00
CA LYS A 542 -4.24 -27.54 1.08
C LYS A 542 -4.55 -27.83 -0.42
N THR A 543 -5.81 -27.76 -0.87
CA THR A 543 -6.28 -28.06 -2.23
C THR A 543 -7.38 -27.09 -2.69
N ALA A 544 -7.86 -27.23 -3.94
CA ALA A 544 -8.75 -26.34 -4.74
C ALA A 544 -9.92 -25.60 -4.04
N ASN A 545 -10.30 -25.97 -2.80
CA ASN A 545 -11.23 -25.22 -1.94
C ASN A 545 -10.68 -23.87 -1.47
N ASP A 546 -9.37 -23.63 -1.53
CA ASP A 546 -8.76 -22.33 -1.19
C ASP A 546 -9.29 -21.18 -2.05
N SER A 547 -9.60 -21.44 -3.32
CA SER A 547 -10.23 -20.43 -4.19
C SER A 547 -11.63 -20.05 -3.71
N GLN A 548 -12.43 -21.01 -3.22
CA GLN A 548 -13.82 -20.76 -2.82
C GLN A 548 -13.92 -20.11 -1.43
N LEU A 549 -13.06 -20.50 -0.48
CA LEU A 549 -12.94 -19.85 0.82
C LEU A 549 -12.46 -18.41 0.66
N LYS A 550 -11.39 -18.20 -0.11
CA LYS A 550 -10.88 -16.87 -0.43
C LYS A 550 -11.95 -16.03 -1.13
N THR A 551 -12.65 -16.60 -2.12
CA THR A 551 -13.77 -15.89 -2.79
C THR A 551 -14.90 -15.56 -1.83
N TRP A 552 -15.22 -16.41 -0.85
CA TRP A 552 -16.26 -16.10 0.14
C TRP A 552 -15.81 -15.01 1.11
N LEU A 553 -14.56 -15.07 1.59
CA LEU A 553 -13.97 -14.01 2.42
C LEU A 553 -13.91 -12.69 1.64
N ASP A 554 -13.50 -12.72 0.38
CA ASP A 554 -13.50 -11.57 -0.51
C ASP A 554 -14.93 -11.03 -0.68
N MET A 555 -15.93 -11.87 -1.00
CA MET A 555 -17.33 -11.41 -1.11
C MET A 555 -17.90 -10.87 0.20
N GLY A 556 -17.58 -11.51 1.34
CA GLY A 556 -18.05 -11.09 2.66
C GLY A 556 -17.41 -9.79 3.14
N THR A 557 -16.13 -9.58 2.84
CA THR A 557 -15.41 -8.33 3.13
C THR A 557 -15.84 -7.19 2.18
N LEU A 558 -16.06 -7.49 0.90
CA LEU A 558 -16.58 -6.53 -0.10
C LEU A 558 -18.03 -6.14 0.15
N GLY A 559 -18.86 -7.04 0.70
CA GLY A 559 -20.25 -6.73 1.06
C GLY A 559 -20.39 -5.72 2.19
N TYR A 560 -19.32 -5.48 2.97
CA TYR A 560 -19.30 -4.47 4.03
C TYR A 560 -18.95 -3.07 3.53
N VAL A 561 -18.27 -2.97 2.39
CA VAL A 561 -17.65 -1.74 1.91
C VAL A 561 -18.44 -1.21 0.72
N GLU A 562 -19.41 -0.33 1.01
CA GLU A 562 -20.31 0.41 0.09
C GLU A 562 -20.94 -0.38 -1.08
N SER A 563 -22.19 -0.09 -1.42
CA SER A 563 -22.90 -0.74 -2.54
C SER A 563 -22.41 -0.22 -3.90
N HIS A 564 -21.11 -0.30 -4.16
CA HIS A 564 -20.55 -0.01 -5.48
C HIS A 564 -20.69 -1.25 -6.38
N PRO A 565 -21.20 -1.10 -7.61
CA PRO A 565 -21.49 -2.23 -8.50
C PRO A 565 -20.21 -2.99 -8.91
N GLU A 566 -19.07 -2.30 -8.95
CA GLU A 566 -17.81 -2.84 -9.45
C GLU A 566 -16.93 -3.43 -8.35
N LYS A 567 -16.29 -4.56 -8.65
CA LYS A 567 -15.42 -5.26 -7.69
C LYS A 567 -14.13 -4.49 -7.40
N VAL A 568 -13.53 -3.88 -8.41
CA VAL A 568 -12.23 -3.18 -8.33
C VAL A 568 -12.30 -2.00 -7.36
N VAL A 569 -13.38 -1.22 -7.40
CA VAL A 569 -13.62 -0.09 -6.49
C VAL A 569 -13.78 -0.56 -5.05
N ARG A 570 -14.56 -1.62 -4.82
CA ARG A 570 -14.73 -2.22 -3.48
C ARG A 570 -13.42 -2.82 -2.93
N ASP A 571 -12.61 -3.45 -3.79
CA ASP A 571 -11.27 -3.92 -3.44
C ASP A 571 -10.35 -2.76 -3.07
N GLY A 572 -10.47 -1.63 -3.78
CA GLY A 572 -9.80 -0.37 -3.47
C GLY A 572 -10.19 0.17 -2.11
N HIS A 573 -11.49 0.33 -1.83
CA HIS A 573 -11.96 0.82 -0.53
C HIS A 573 -11.52 -0.07 0.64
N LEU A 574 -11.54 -1.40 0.47
CA LEU A 574 -11.04 -2.33 1.49
C LEU A 574 -9.53 -2.13 1.73
N ALA A 575 -8.74 -1.95 0.66
CA ALA A 575 -7.33 -1.62 0.78
C ALA A 575 -7.09 -0.30 1.53
N VAL A 576 -7.92 0.73 1.29
CA VAL A 576 -7.88 2.00 2.05
C VAL A 576 -8.12 1.78 3.53
N VAL A 577 -9.17 1.03 3.90
CA VAL A 577 -9.48 0.74 5.31
C VAL A 577 -8.29 0.06 5.98
N SER A 578 -7.69 -0.94 5.33
CA SER A 578 -6.56 -1.67 5.89
C SER A 578 -5.28 -0.82 5.97
N ALA A 579 -5.02 0.01 4.96
CA ALA A 579 -3.88 0.92 4.94
C ALA A 579 -3.91 1.91 6.13
N HIS A 580 -5.09 2.42 6.49
CA HIS A 580 -5.23 3.30 7.65
C HIS A 580 -4.90 2.60 8.99
N VAL A 581 -5.16 1.31 9.12
CA VAL A 581 -4.76 0.51 10.30
C VAL A 581 -3.23 0.36 10.33
N LEU A 582 -2.61 0.08 9.19
CA LEU A 582 -1.14 -0.04 9.06
C LEU A 582 -0.43 1.28 9.40
N VAL A 583 -0.94 2.42 8.91
CA VAL A 583 -0.45 3.76 9.31
C VAL A 583 -0.57 3.94 10.82
N GLY A 584 -1.70 3.54 11.41
CA GLY A 584 -1.90 3.56 12.86
C GLY A 584 -0.89 2.70 13.62
N ALA A 585 -0.43 1.59 13.04
CA ALA A 585 0.58 0.69 13.61
C ALA A 585 2.03 1.13 13.33
N GLY A 586 2.25 2.20 12.56
CA GLY A 586 3.58 2.63 12.12
C GLY A 586 4.23 1.70 11.07
N GLN A 587 3.42 0.99 10.29
CA GLN A 587 3.85 0.14 9.16
C GLN A 587 3.63 0.88 7.83
N PHE A 588 4.39 1.97 7.64
CA PHE A 588 4.16 2.90 6.53
C PHE A 588 4.42 2.28 5.14
N GLU A 589 5.46 1.46 4.98
CA GLU A 589 5.76 0.80 3.70
C GLU A 589 4.62 -0.12 3.24
N ALA A 590 4.11 -0.97 4.13
CA ALA A 590 2.96 -1.84 3.83
C ALA A 590 1.68 -1.04 3.54
N ALA A 591 1.48 0.10 4.23
CA ALA A 591 0.35 1.00 3.97
C ALA A 591 0.43 1.64 2.59
N ILE A 592 1.62 2.07 2.16
CA ILE A 592 1.86 2.70 0.85
C ILE A 592 1.46 1.74 -0.28
N VAL A 593 1.87 0.47 -0.20
CA VAL A 593 1.50 -0.55 -1.20
C VAL A 593 -0.01 -0.68 -1.35
N LEU A 594 -0.74 -0.70 -0.23
CA LEU A 594 -2.21 -0.77 -0.26
C LEU A 594 -2.85 0.51 -0.81
N PHE A 595 -2.34 1.69 -0.47
CA PHE A 595 -2.84 2.94 -1.02
C PHE A 595 -2.58 3.05 -2.52
N GLN A 596 -1.42 2.61 -3.01
CA GLN A 596 -1.12 2.55 -4.46
C GLN A 596 -2.12 1.67 -5.19
N LYS A 597 -2.37 0.46 -4.67
CA LYS A 597 -3.37 -0.45 -5.23
C LYS A 597 -4.78 0.15 -5.22
N ALA A 598 -5.15 0.90 -4.17
CA ALA A 598 -6.42 1.59 -4.12
C ALA A 598 -6.52 2.70 -5.19
N VAL A 599 -5.47 3.50 -5.36
CA VAL A 599 -5.38 4.56 -6.39
C VAL A 599 -5.48 3.97 -7.80
N GLU A 600 -4.81 2.86 -8.09
CA GLU A 600 -4.94 2.13 -9.37
C GLU A 600 -6.39 1.71 -9.63
N GLY A 601 -7.09 1.22 -8.60
CA GLY A 601 -8.51 0.86 -8.69
C GLY A 601 -9.40 2.07 -9.02
N TYR A 602 -9.14 3.22 -8.41
CA TYR A 602 -9.89 4.45 -8.69
C TYR A 602 -9.54 5.11 -10.03
N ASN A 603 -8.34 4.87 -10.57
CA ASN A 603 -7.91 5.43 -11.87
C ASN A 603 -8.70 4.90 -13.06
N HIS A 604 -9.40 3.76 -12.93
CA HIS A 604 -10.13 3.14 -14.02
C HIS A 604 -11.53 3.73 -14.27
N HIS A 605 -12.06 4.63 -13.42
CA HIS A 605 -13.46 5.11 -13.51
C HIS A 605 -13.63 6.64 -13.31
N LEU A 606 -14.75 7.19 -13.79
CA LEU A 606 -15.10 8.63 -13.93
C LEU A 606 -15.10 9.44 -12.60
N ALA A 607 -15.11 10.77 -12.73
CA ALA A 607 -14.92 11.86 -11.75
C ALA A 607 -15.58 11.78 -10.35
N SER A 608 -16.46 10.82 -10.06
CA SER A 608 -17.09 10.66 -8.73
C SER A 608 -16.17 10.06 -7.66
N ASP A 609 -15.13 9.32 -8.05
CA ASP A 609 -14.20 8.63 -7.13
C ASP A 609 -12.91 9.42 -6.82
N ASP A 610 -12.76 10.62 -7.39
CA ASP A 610 -11.59 11.47 -7.17
C ASP A 610 -11.36 11.81 -5.69
N ARG A 611 -12.43 11.88 -4.89
CA ARG A 611 -12.35 12.11 -3.44
C ARG A 611 -11.61 10.97 -2.71
N ASN A 612 -11.95 9.73 -3.02
CA ASN A 612 -11.34 8.55 -2.40
C ASN A 612 -9.89 8.42 -2.85
N ARG A 613 -9.63 8.67 -4.14
CA ARG A 613 -8.28 8.72 -4.71
C ARG A 613 -7.41 9.77 -4.04
N ILE A 614 -7.89 11.01 -3.92
CA ILE A 614 -7.15 12.10 -3.25
C ILE A 614 -6.90 11.73 -1.79
N GLY A 615 -7.89 11.16 -1.08
CA GLY A 615 -7.72 10.65 0.28
C GLY A 615 -6.62 9.58 0.41
N CYS A 616 -6.43 8.72 -0.61
CA CYS A 616 -5.34 7.74 -0.63
C CYS A 616 -3.98 8.40 -0.85
N LEU A 617 -3.87 9.27 -1.87
CA LEU A 617 -2.64 10.00 -2.18
C LEU A 617 -2.20 10.86 -0.98
N ALA A 618 -3.17 11.50 -0.34
CA ALA A 618 -3.05 12.22 0.91
C ALA A 618 -2.40 11.39 2.03
N ALA A 619 -2.95 10.19 2.28
CA ALA A 619 -2.43 9.30 3.31
C ALA A 619 -1.04 8.75 2.95
N MET A 620 -0.74 8.56 1.65
CA MET A 620 0.61 8.20 1.18
C MET A 620 1.63 9.32 1.48
N VAL A 621 1.28 10.59 1.29
CA VAL A 621 2.17 11.72 1.64
C VAL A 621 2.54 11.67 3.12
N VAL A 622 1.57 11.40 4.00
CA VAL A 622 1.83 11.23 5.45
C VAL A 622 2.75 10.05 5.72
N ALA A 623 2.55 8.93 5.03
CA ALA A 623 3.37 7.73 5.19
C ALA A 623 4.82 7.96 4.70
N TYR A 624 5.01 8.54 3.52
CA TYR A 624 6.34 8.90 3.00
C TYR A 624 7.05 9.94 3.87
N GLY A 625 6.31 10.93 4.37
CA GLY A 625 6.84 11.91 5.33
C GLY A 625 7.34 11.25 6.61
N SER A 626 6.59 10.29 7.14
CA SER A 626 6.97 9.51 8.34
C SER A 626 8.20 8.62 8.10
N LEU A 627 8.45 8.22 6.85
CA LEU A 627 9.64 7.48 6.40
C LEU A 627 10.81 8.40 5.99
N GLN A 628 10.68 9.73 6.14
CA GLN A 628 11.66 10.73 5.71
C GLN A 628 11.94 10.72 4.18
N ARG A 629 11.06 10.14 3.36
CA ARG A 629 11.15 10.12 1.88
C ARG A 629 10.52 11.37 1.28
N ARG A 630 11.15 12.53 1.50
CA ARG A 630 10.60 13.86 1.14
C ARG A 630 10.29 14.03 -0.35
N HIS A 631 11.19 13.57 -1.22
CA HIS A 631 11.03 13.76 -2.68
C HIS A 631 9.75 13.10 -3.22
N GLU A 632 9.45 11.88 -2.77
CA GLU A 632 8.24 11.14 -3.19
C GLU A 632 6.96 11.75 -2.61
N ALA A 633 7.01 12.23 -1.36
CA ALA A 633 5.91 12.96 -0.74
C ALA A 633 5.60 14.25 -1.53
N THR A 634 6.62 15.01 -1.93
CA THR A 634 6.46 16.23 -2.73
C THR A 634 5.89 15.94 -4.11
N GLY A 635 6.38 14.89 -4.80
CA GLY A 635 5.89 14.52 -6.13
C GLY A 635 4.41 14.10 -6.15
N ILE A 636 3.96 13.32 -5.16
CA ILE A 636 2.54 12.94 -5.03
C ILE A 636 1.68 14.17 -4.73
N TRP A 637 2.18 15.07 -3.90
CA TRP A 637 1.46 16.28 -3.55
C TRP A 637 1.26 17.23 -4.73
N GLU A 638 2.29 17.41 -5.57
CA GLU A 638 2.18 18.14 -6.84
C GLU A 638 1.10 17.53 -7.75
N SER A 639 1.00 16.19 -7.77
CA SER A 639 -0.08 15.50 -8.48
C SER A 639 -1.46 15.78 -7.87
N ILE A 640 -1.61 15.78 -6.54
CA ILE A 640 -2.90 16.09 -5.87
C ILE A 640 -3.35 17.51 -6.24
N ILE A 641 -2.45 18.49 -6.22
CA ILE A 641 -2.74 19.85 -6.64
C ILE A 641 -3.23 19.88 -8.08
N ARG A 642 -2.50 19.27 -9.02
CA ARG A 642 -2.94 19.23 -10.42
C ARG A 642 -4.33 18.62 -10.58
N THR A 643 -4.67 17.59 -9.80
CA THR A 643 -5.98 16.93 -9.84
C THR A 643 -7.10 17.75 -9.16
N CYS A 644 -6.88 18.29 -7.95
CA CYS A 644 -7.87 19.07 -7.21
C CYS A 644 -8.24 20.39 -7.90
N TYR A 645 -7.32 20.98 -8.67
CA TYR A 645 -7.56 22.25 -9.36
C TYR A 645 -8.37 22.10 -10.66
N ALA A 646 -8.54 20.88 -11.17
CA ALA A 646 -9.41 20.60 -12.32
C ALA A 646 -10.91 20.58 -11.96
N SER A 647 -11.28 20.57 -10.66
CA SER A 647 -12.67 20.50 -10.20
C SER A 647 -12.95 21.43 -9.01
N ARG A 648 -13.90 22.36 -9.20
CA ARG A 648 -14.24 23.42 -8.22
C ARG A 648 -14.75 22.86 -6.88
N ASP A 649 -15.33 21.65 -6.88
CA ASP A 649 -15.94 21.01 -5.72
C ASP A 649 -14.92 20.34 -4.77
N LEU A 650 -13.68 20.08 -5.21
CA LEU A 650 -12.64 19.41 -4.41
C LEU A 650 -11.69 20.37 -3.67
N LEU A 651 -11.71 21.67 -3.98
CA LEU A 651 -10.87 22.70 -3.34
C LEU A 651 -11.10 22.82 -1.83
N THR A 652 -12.37 22.75 -1.40
CA THR A 652 -12.76 22.89 0.02
C THR A 652 -12.22 21.74 0.88
N GLN A 653 -12.19 20.53 0.32
CA GLN A 653 -11.74 19.32 1.01
C GLN A 653 -10.20 19.23 1.09
N THR A 654 -9.51 19.85 0.12
CA THR A 654 -8.04 19.94 0.08
C THR A 654 -7.52 20.86 1.19
N SER A 655 -8.24 21.93 1.52
CA SER A 655 -7.92 22.85 2.62
C SER A 655 -8.00 22.18 4.01
N ASP A 656 -9.10 21.50 4.32
CA ASP A 656 -9.28 20.77 5.58
C ASP A 656 -8.19 19.68 5.77
N PHE A 657 -7.75 19.08 4.66
CA PHE A 657 -6.67 18.09 4.65
C PHE A 657 -5.28 18.70 4.92
N LEU A 658 -4.96 19.86 4.32
CA LEU A 658 -3.69 20.56 4.55
C LEU A 658 -3.52 20.98 6.02
N ASP A 659 -4.60 21.38 6.68
CA ASP A 659 -4.60 21.72 8.11
C ASP A 659 -4.21 20.53 9.01
N HIS A 660 -4.44 19.28 8.57
CA HIS A 660 -4.01 18.08 9.28
C HIS A 660 -2.57 17.65 8.97
N LEU A 661 -1.99 18.12 7.86
CA LEU A 661 -0.68 17.65 7.36
C LEU A 661 0.48 18.59 7.69
N LEU A 662 0.23 19.90 7.76
CA LEU A 662 1.24 20.89 8.14
C LEU A 662 1.99 20.57 9.46
N PRO A 663 1.34 20.06 10.52
CA PRO A 663 2.04 19.68 11.75
C PRO A 663 3.02 18.52 11.58
N VAL A 664 2.80 17.64 10.59
CA VAL A 664 3.67 16.48 10.31
C VAL A 664 4.93 16.89 9.54
N LEU A 665 4.82 17.94 8.72
CA LEU A 665 5.93 18.48 7.93
C LEU A 665 6.81 19.46 8.73
N GLN A 666 6.32 19.99 9.86
CA GLN A 666 7.11 20.84 10.75
C GLN A 666 8.03 20.02 11.65
N GLN A 667 9.30 19.85 11.23
CA GLN A 667 10.37 19.50 12.16
C GLN A 667 11.61 20.41 12.11
N ASP A 668 11.69 21.40 11.20
CA ASP A 668 12.78 22.39 11.20
C ASP A 668 12.36 23.79 10.69
N GLU A 669 12.90 24.84 11.30
CA GLU A 669 12.62 26.25 10.95
C GLU A 669 13.23 26.70 9.60
N LYS A 670 14.09 25.88 8.97
CA LYS A 670 14.76 26.16 7.70
C LYS A 670 14.13 25.48 6.48
N ASP A 671 12.96 24.84 6.64
CA ASP A 671 12.37 24.00 5.60
C ASP A 671 11.68 24.82 4.50
N TYR A 672 12.36 24.94 3.34
CA TYR A 672 11.87 25.60 2.12
C TYR A 672 10.51 25.03 1.68
N ASP A 673 10.36 23.71 1.77
CA ASP A 673 9.13 23.01 1.43
C ASP A 673 8.00 23.37 2.42
N GLY A 674 8.30 23.42 3.73
CA GLY A 674 7.36 23.85 4.77
C GLY A 674 6.80 25.28 4.59
N LYS A 675 7.60 26.21 4.04
CA LYS A 675 7.13 27.57 3.69
C LYS A 675 6.24 27.56 2.45
N LYS A 676 6.65 26.85 1.40
CA LYS A 676 5.84 26.60 0.19
C LYS A 676 4.47 26.01 0.53
N PHE A 677 4.41 25.01 1.43
CA PHE A 677 3.15 24.37 1.84
C PHE A 677 2.20 25.30 2.63
N ARG A 678 2.74 26.19 3.47
CA ARG A 678 1.95 27.21 4.18
C ARG A 678 1.31 28.20 3.22
N ALA A 679 2.09 28.70 2.26
CA ALA A 679 1.62 29.67 1.27
C ALA A 679 0.46 29.12 0.42
N VAL A 680 0.54 27.87 -0.04
CA VAL A 680 -0.53 27.22 -0.82
C VAL A 680 -1.79 27.02 0.01
N ARG A 681 -1.67 26.58 1.27
CA ARG A 681 -2.82 26.43 2.18
C ARG A 681 -3.53 27.77 2.40
N ASP A 682 -2.76 28.81 2.68
CA ASP A 682 -3.31 30.14 2.95
C ASP A 682 -4.04 30.71 1.72
N ALA A 683 -3.52 30.43 0.51
CA ALA A 683 -4.18 30.76 -0.75
C ALA A 683 -5.55 30.08 -0.90
N ILE A 684 -5.63 28.77 -0.61
CA ILE A 684 -6.87 27.99 -0.69
C ILE A 684 -7.87 28.47 0.38
N ASN A 685 -7.40 28.73 1.60
CA ASN A 685 -8.22 29.22 2.70
C ASN A 685 -8.80 30.60 2.41
N ALA A 686 -8.00 31.53 1.88
CA ALA A 686 -8.46 32.86 1.50
C ALA A 686 -9.54 32.83 0.40
N LYS A 687 -9.39 31.94 -0.59
CA LYS A 687 -10.40 31.69 -1.62
C LYS A 687 -11.70 31.11 -1.04
N ARG A 688 -11.60 30.25 -0.01
CA ARG A 688 -12.75 29.66 0.71
C ARG A 688 -13.50 30.69 1.56
N SER A 689 -12.81 31.57 2.26
CA SER A 689 -13.40 32.59 3.16
C SER A 689 -13.80 33.88 2.45
N ARG A 690 -13.47 34.06 1.16
CA ARG A 690 -13.61 35.34 0.43
C ARG A 690 -12.96 36.51 1.16
N THR A 691 -11.90 36.26 1.93
CA THR A 691 -11.15 37.29 2.63
C THR A 691 -9.87 37.62 1.87
N PRO A 692 -9.45 38.89 1.80
CA PRO A 692 -8.15 39.25 1.28
C PRO A 692 -7.04 38.56 2.08
N ILE A 693 -6.02 38.06 1.38
CA ILE A 693 -4.76 37.55 1.96
C ILE A 693 -4.07 38.78 2.54
N GLN A 694 -3.58 38.68 3.78
CA GLN A 694 -2.86 39.77 4.41
C GLN A 694 -1.57 40.10 3.62
N ASP A 695 -1.24 41.39 3.50
CA ASP A 695 -0.15 41.88 2.65
C ASP A 695 1.22 41.25 2.98
N ASP A 696 1.41 40.83 4.23
CA ASP A 696 2.61 40.16 4.73
C ASP A 696 2.83 38.74 4.19
N ARG A 697 1.79 38.07 3.68
CA ARG A 697 1.87 36.68 3.14
C ARG A 697 1.94 36.58 1.63
N ILE A 698 1.78 37.70 0.94
CA ILE A 698 1.84 37.78 -0.53
C ILE A 698 3.25 37.52 -1.07
N PRO A 699 4.35 38.01 -0.46
CA PRO A 699 5.71 37.67 -0.88
C PRO A 699 5.97 36.16 -0.89
N ASP A 700 5.53 35.44 0.16
CA ASP A 700 5.66 33.99 0.25
C ASP A 700 4.84 33.28 -0.85
N LEU A 701 3.61 33.71 -1.13
CA LEU A 701 2.83 33.14 -2.25
C LEU A 701 3.53 33.33 -3.61
N VAL A 702 4.11 34.51 -3.85
CA VAL A 702 4.80 34.87 -5.10
C VAL A 702 6.14 34.15 -5.24
N GLU A 703 6.79 33.82 -4.12
CA GLU A 703 8.08 33.13 -4.10
C GLU A 703 7.98 31.64 -4.46
N TYR A 704 6.89 30.95 -4.08
CA TYR A 704 6.82 29.49 -4.14
C TYR A 704 5.80 28.88 -5.13
N LEU A 705 5.00 29.70 -5.84
CA LEU A 705 3.97 29.24 -6.79
C LEU A 705 4.42 29.36 -8.26
N ASP A 706 4.27 28.28 -9.04
CA ASP A 706 4.50 28.26 -10.49
C ASP A 706 3.37 28.97 -11.27
N SER A 707 3.69 29.48 -12.46
CA SER A 707 2.85 30.22 -13.42
C SER A 707 1.43 29.65 -13.62
N GLN A 708 1.27 28.32 -13.60
CA GLN A 708 -0.03 27.67 -13.75
C GLN A 708 -0.93 27.82 -12.52
N VAL A 709 -0.39 27.78 -11.30
CA VAL A 709 -1.17 27.92 -10.06
C VAL A 709 -1.59 29.37 -9.85
N THR A 710 -0.71 30.32 -10.19
CA THR A 710 -1.03 31.76 -10.11
C THR A 710 -2.11 32.17 -11.11
N ASN A 711 -2.07 31.64 -12.34
CA ASN A 711 -3.15 31.86 -13.31
C ASN A 711 -4.51 31.32 -12.81
N ILE A 712 -4.55 30.20 -12.09
CA ILE A 712 -5.82 29.60 -11.60
C ILE A 712 -6.30 30.23 -10.27
N LEU A 713 -5.38 30.78 -9.45
CA LEU A 713 -5.76 31.58 -8.28
C LEU A 713 -6.40 32.91 -8.70
N ILE A 714 -5.96 33.47 -9.83
CA ILE A 714 -6.46 34.76 -10.32
C ILE A 714 -7.66 34.59 -11.26
N ASP A 715 -7.76 33.47 -11.99
CA ASP A 715 -8.84 33.23 -12.93
C ASP A 715 -10.05 32.53 -12.27
N GLN A 716 -10.95 33.34 -11.72
CA GLN A 716 -12.39 33.34 -11.98
C GLN A 716 -12.99 34.52 -11.19
N GLN A 717 -13.57 35.47 -11.92
CA GLN A 717 -14.34 36.65 -11.48
C GLN A 717 -14.84 36.59 -10.02
N ASP A 718 -14.18 37.30 -9.09
CA ASP A 718 -14.81 37.99 -7.95
C ASP A 718 -13.76 38.80 -7.14
N HIS A 719 -13.91 40.14 -7.17
CA HIS A 719 -13.61 41.13 -6.11
C HIS A 719 -12.32 40.95 -5.27
N TRP A 720 -11.15 40.85 -5.90
CA TRP A 720 -9.86 41.04 -5.21
C TRP A 720 -9.31 42.46 -5.43
N PRO A 721 -9.20 43.33 -4.41
CA PRO A 721 -8.52 44.61 -4.54
C PRO A 721 -7.01 44.39 -4.65
N VAL A 722 -6.45 44.62 -5.84
CA VAL A 722 -5.00 44.63 -6.07
C VAL A 722 -4.47 46.00 -5.64
N THR A 723 -3.52 46.05 -4.70
CA THR A 723 -2.89 47.32 -4.29
C THR A 723 -1.58 47.60 -5.04
N ILE A 724 -1.17 48.87 -5.04
CA ILE A 724 0.07 49.33 -5.68
C ILE A 724 1.29 48.63 -5.07
N GLU A 725 1.28 48.43 -3.75
CA GLU A 725 2.35 47.78 -3.00
C GLU A 725 2.46 46.28 -3.33
N GLN A 726 1.34 45.58 -3.53
CA GLN A 726 1.31 44.18 -3.98
C GLN A 726 1.90 43.99 -5.39
N THR A 727 1.62 44.94 -6.29
CA THR A 727 2.17 44.94 -7.66
C THR A 727 3.67 45.24 -7.65
N HIS A 728 4.11 46.13 -6.76
CA HIS A 728 5.53 46.43 -6.55
C HIS A 728 6.31 45.21 -6.03
N ILE A 729 5.79 44.50 -5.03
CA ILE A 729 6.42 43.30 -4.47
C ILE A 729 6.56 42.20 -5.55
N ALA A 730 5.51 41.94 -6.33
CA ALA A 730 5.57 40.93 -7.39
C ALA A 730 6.59 41.26 -8.51
N ALA A 731 6.86 42.55 -8.75
CA ALA A 731 7.74 43.03 -9.81
C ALA A 731 9.23 43.19 -9.40
N THR A 732 9.59 42.98 -8.14
CA THR A 732 10.93 43.26 -7.59
C THR A 732 11.92 42.08 -7.64
N HIS A 733 11.54 40.92 -8.20
CA HIS A 733 12.39 39.71 -8.20
C HIS A 733 12.39 38.96 -9.54
N ASP A 734 13.55 38.40 -9.91
CA ASP A 734 13.96 38.03 -11.27
C ASP A 734 13.75 36.53 -11.64
N GLU A 735 12.51 36.08 -11.83
CA GLU A 735 12.20 34.77 -12.47
C GLU A 735 10.92 34.81 -13.32
N ASN A 736 10.89 34.07 -14.44
CA ASN A 736 9.79 33.98 -15.45
C ASN A 736 8.38 33.78 -14.84
N SER A 737 8.28 33.11 -13.69
CA SER A 737 7.04 32.86 -12.96
C SER A 737 6.40 34.16 -12.44
N ARG A 738 7.22 35.14 -12.01
CA ARG A 738 6.80 36.42 -11.40
C ARG A 738 6.40 37.47 -12.44
N GLU A 739 6.98 37.42 -13.64
CA GLU A 739 6.56 38.23 -14.81
C GLU A 739 5.07 37.98 -15.15
N THR A 740 4.65 36.71 -15.09
CA THR A 740 3.26 36.32 -15.37
C THR A 740 2.30 36.90 -14.32
N VAL A 741 2.69 36.90 -13.04
CA VAL A 741 1.90 37.48 -11.94
C VAL A 741 1.77 39.00 -12.08
N ALA A 742 2.88 39.69 -12.35
CA ALA A 742 2.90 41.14 -12.56
C ALA A 742 2.03 41.56 -13.75
N ARG A 743 2.06 40.79 -14.86
CA ARG A 743 1.22 41.02 -16.04
C ARG A 743 -0.27 40.96 -15.72
N VAL A 744 -0.69 39.97 -14.92
CA VAL A 744 -2.09 39.80 -14.52
C VAL A 744 -2.54 40.90 -13.54
N PHE A 745 -1.68 41.37 -12.64
CA PHE A 745 -1.99 42.50 -11.75
C PHE A 745 -2.10 43.83 -12.51
N LEU A 746 -1.24 44.06 -13.50
CA LEU A 746 -1.31 45.22 -14.39
C LEU A 746 -2.59 45.23 -15.24
N ASP A 747 -3.10 44.07 -15.66
CA ASP A 747 -4.34 43.99 -16.44
C ASP A 747 -5.61 44.35 -15.65
N ARG A 748 -5.56 44.32 -14.31
CA ARG A 748 -6.70 44.61 -13.42
C ARG A 748 -6.75 46.04 -12.86
N LEU A 749 -5.69 46.82 -13.01
CA LEU A 749 -5.65 48.23 -12.58
C LEU A 749 -6.28 49.11 -13.68
N SER A 750 -7.45 49.69 -13.42
CA SER A 750 -8.08 50.69 -14.29
C SER A 750 -8.23 52.03 -13.57
N ASP A 751 -7.37 52.99 -13.90
CA ASP A 751 -7.62 54.44 -13.99
C ASP A 751 -6.26 55.17 -14.11
N LEU A 752 -6.18 56.14 -15.03
CA LEU A 752 -4.95 56.74 -15.55
C LEU A 752 -4.05 57.45 -14.52
N GLU A 753 -4.53 57.80 -13.32
CA GLU A 753 -3.73 58.51 -12.30
C GLU A 753 -2.74 57.61 -11.54
N ILE A 754 -2.96 56.29 -11.51
CA ILE A 754 -2.11 55.34 -10.75
C ILE A 754 -0.86 54.94 -11.55
N ALA A 755 -0.88 55.13 -12.88
CA ALA A 755 0.23 54.80 -13.76
C ALA A 755 1.47 55.67 -13.52
N GLU A 756 1.31 56.96 -13.18
CA GLU A 756 2.42 57.91 -13.04
C GLU A 756 3.30 57.62 -11.81
N GLN A 757 2.70 57.25 -10.68
CA GLN A 757 3.46 56.92 -9.46
C GLN A 757 4.17 55.58 -9.56
N VAL A 758 3.55 54.57 -10.18
CA VAL A 758 4.21 53.29 -10.52
C VAL A 758 5.33 53.52 -11.53
N PHE A 759 5.17 54.46 -12.46
CA PHE A 759 6.22 54.87 -13.43
C PHE A 759 7.42 55.53 -12.78
N ILE A 760 7.20 56.45 -11.84
CA ILE A 760 8.27 57.17 -11.13
C ILE A 760 9.07 56.22 -10.23
N ALA A 761 8.39 55.27 -9.58
CA ALA A 761 9.05 54.23 -8.78
C ALA A 761 9.86 53.26 -9.65
N ALA A 762 9.29 52.79 -10.78
CA ALA A 762 10.01 51.90 -11.69
C ALA A 762 11.21 52.57 -12.39
N ALA A 763 11.15 53.88 -12.66
CA ALA A 763 12.24 54.62 -13.30
C ALA A 763 13.38 55.03 -12.34
N SER A 764 13.18 54.89 -11.03
CA SER A 764 14.14 55.31 -9.99
C SER A 764 14.98 54.17 -9.40
N ASP A 765 14.66 52.89 -9.68
CA ASP A 765 15.41 51.73 -9.19
C ASP A 765 16.08 50.92 -10.33
N LEU A 766 17.32 50.46 -10.09
CA LEU A 766 18.23 49.89 -11.08
C LEU A 766 17.87 48.46 -11.55
N SER A 767 16.93 47.80 -10.86
CA SER A 767 16.52 46.41 -11.12
C SER A 767 15.32 46.26 -12.07
N TYR A 768 14.72 47.37 -12.51
CA TYR A 768 13.57 47.36 -13.42
C TYR A 768 14.03 47.19 -14.88
N ASP A 769 13.80 46.00 -15.42
CA ASP A 769 14.27 45.56 -16.74
C ASP A 769 13.50 46.20 -17.93
N GLN A 770 14.16 46.23 -19.10
CA GLN A 770 13.70 46.82 -20.37
C GLN A 770 12.30 46.35 -20.82
N LYS A 771 11.88 45.15 -20.40
CA LYS A 771 10.61 44.52 -20.76
C LYS A 771 9.39 45.15 -20.09
N LEU A 772 9.48 45.53 -18.80
CA LEU A 772 8.35 46.12 -18.08
C LEU A 772 8.07 47.54 -18.60
N THR A 773 9.12 48.30 -18.90
CA THR A 773 9.02 49.62 -19.54
C THR A 773 8.45 49.51 -20.96
N GLY A 774 8.86 48.50 -21.74
CA GLY A 774 8.30 48.23 -23.08
C GLY A 774 6.81 47.85 -23.05
N MET A 775 6.39 47.07 -22.05
CA MET A 775 4.97 46.72 -21.84
C MET A 775 4.12 47.94 -21.48
N LEU A 776 4.62 48.81 -20.60
CA LEU A 776 3.94 50.05 -20.21
C LEU A 776 3.81 51.05 -21.37
N LEU A 777 4.87 51.21 -22.18
CA LEU A 777 4.88 52.08 -23.36
C LEU A 777 3.97 51.57 -24.50
N SER A 778 3.73 50.26 -24.57
CA SER A 778 2.82 49.67 -25.56
C SER A 778 1.33 49.93 -25.27
N ARG A 779 0.99 50.32 -24.02
CA ARG A 779 -0.38 50.43 -23.53
C ARG A 779 -1.02 51.82 -23.68
N GLN A 780 -0.24 52.90 -23.81
CA GLN A 780 -0.77 54.26 -23.98
C GLN A 780 -0.10 55.00 -25.14
N GLY A 781 -0.88 55.27 -26.18
CA GLY A 781 -0.36 55.70 -27.47
C GLY A 781 -0.33 57.20 -27.76
N GLN A 782 -0.67 58.15 -26.86
CA GLN A 782 -0.85 59.56 -27.30
C GLN A 782 -0.51 60.73 -26.35
N ASP A 783 0.08 60.58 -25.16
CA ASP A 783 0.37 61.76 -24.30
C ASP A 783 1.84 62.20 -24.30
N ALA A 784 2.16 63.22 -25.12
CA ALA A 784 3.49 63.82 -25.24
C ALA A 784 4.03 64.42 -23.93
N GLN A 785 3.16 64.78 -22.98
CA GLN A 785 3.56 65.30 -21.66
C GLN A 785 4.18 64.23 -20.75
N ILE A 786 3.72 62.98 -20.83
CA ILE A 786 4.24 61.86 -20.04
C ILE A 786 5.66 61.50 -20.49
N ILE A 787 5.90 61.47 -21.81
CA ILE A 787 7.22 61.20 -22.40
C ILE A 787 8.25 62.26 -21.95
N GLN A 788 7.84 63.53 -21.87
CA GLN A 788 8.72 64.63 -21.45
C GLN A 788 9.04 64.57 -19.94
N ALA A 789 8.10 64.19 -19.08
CA ALA A 789 8.32 64.00 -17.65
C ALA A 789 9.23 62.78 -17.36
N VAL A 790 9.02 61.67 -18.07
CA VAL A 790 9.85 60.45 -17.99
C VAL A 790 11.29 60.73 -18.45
N LEU A 791 11.48 61.47 -19.55
CA LEU A 791 12.81 61.87 -20.03
C LEU A 791 13.53 62.81 -19.07
N ARG A 792 12.82 63.73 -18.39
CA ARG A 792 13.41 64.65 -17.39
C ARG A 792 13.84 63.91 -16.11
N SER A 793 13.04 62.99 -15.60
CA SER A 793 13.40 62.17 -14.43
C SER A 793 14.54 61.19 -14.73
N ALA A 794 14.55 60.56 -15.92
CA ALA A 794 15.66 59.72 -16.35
C ALA A 794 16.96 60.52 -16.61
N ALA A 795 16.86 61.78 -17.04
CA ALA A 795 18.00 62.68 -17.23
C ALA A 795 18.62 63.19 -15.92
N ALA A 796 17.98 63.01 -14.77
CA ALA A 796 18.53 63.41 -13.47
C ALA A 796 19.51 62.37 -12.86
N ASN A 797 19.51 61.12 -13.34
CA ASN A 797 20.28 60.02 -12.75
C ASN A 797 21.42 59.54 -13.68
N SER A 798 22.67 59.43 -13.19
CA SER A 798 23.87 59.37 -14.05
C SER A 798 24.09 58.06 -14.83
N ARG A 799 23.55 56.93 -14.37
CA ARG A 799 23.65 55.61 -15.02
C ARG A 799 22.45 55.26 -15.92
N SER A 800 21.25 55.74 -15.60
CA SER A 800 20.02 55.50 -16.39
C SER A 800 19.95 56.28 -17.71
N LYS A 801 20.83 57.29 -17.88
CA LYS A 801 20.92 58.15 -19.08
C LYS A 801 21.17 57.38 -20.38
N ARG A 802 21.87 56.23 -20.36
CA ARG A 802 22.24 55.49 -21.58
C ARG A 802 21.14 54.53 -22.01
N THR A 803 20.76 53.59 -21.14
CA THR A 803 19.86 52.47 -21.47
C THR A 803 18.44 52.92 -21.84
N LEU A 804 17.93 53.97 -21.17
CA LEU A 804 16.54 54.42 -21.35
C LEU A 804 16.37 55.25 -22.64
N ILE A 805 17.37 56.04 -23.00
CA ILE A 805 17.41 56.81 -24.26
C ILE A 805 17.52 55.86 -25.46
N PHE A 806 18.32 54.79 -25.37
CA PHE A 806 18.46 53.79 -26.44
C PHE A 806 17.21 52.93 -26.63
N SER A 807 16.47 52.60 -25.57
CA SER A 807 15.19 51.87 -25.68
C SER A 807 14.06 52.74 -26.27
N LEU A 808 14.03 54.04 -25.96
CA LEU A 808 13.05 54.96 -26.55
C LEU A 808 13.27 55.11 -28.08
N LEU A 809 14.51 55.26 -28.53
CA LEU A 809 14.84 55.40 -29.97
C LEU A 809 14.63 54.10 -30.79
N GLY A 810 14.57 52.93 -30.15
CA GLY A 810 14.39 51.62 -30.81
C GLY A 810 12.94 51.22 -31.09
N HIS A 811 11.94 51.92 -30.53
CA HIS A 811 10.53 51.64 -30.79
C HIS A 811 10.06 52.36 -32.06
N GLN A 812 9.62 51.58 -33.06
CA GLN A 812 9.20 51.99 -34.42
C GLN A 812 7.98 52.95 -34.49
N ARG A 813 7.57 53.58 -33.39
CA ARG A 813 6.44 54.52 -33.33
C ARG A 813 6.77 55.91 -32.80
N ILE A 814 8.04 56.19 -32.50
CA ILE A 814 8.49 57.57 -32.39
C ILE A 814 8.78 58.03 -33.81
N GLU A 815 7.74 58.53 -34.50
CA GLU A 815 8.02 59.63 -35.44
C GLU A 815 8.74 60.66 -34.58
N VAL A 816 10.02 60.93 -34.87
CA VAL A 816 10.73 62.05 -34.28
C VAL A 816 9.98 63.27 -34.80
N CYS A 817 8.90 63.64 -34.11
CA CYS A 817 8.10 64.80 -34.42
C CYS A 817 9.07 65.96 -34.46
N SER A 818 8.97 66.74 -35.53
CA SER A 818 9.70 67.98 -35.80
C SER A 818 9.52 69.07 -34.71
N GLU A 819 8.94 68.73 -33.56
CA GLU A 819 8.59 69.61 -32.45
C GLU A 819 9.30 69.24 -31.12
N ILE A 820 10.08 68.15 -31.08
CA ILE A 820 11.00 67.94 -29.97
C ILE A 820 12.10 69.01 -30.09
N ASP A 821 12.25 69.86 -29.08
CA ASP A 821 13.32 70.86 -28.99
C ASP A 821 14.68 70.18 -29.23
N THR A 822 15.16 70.35 -30.47
CA THR A 822 16.28 69.62 -31.05
C THR A 822 17.62 70.17 -30.56
N ASP A 823 17.64 71.23 -29.75
CA ASP A 823 18.88 71.76 -29.23
C ASP A 823 19.17 71.24 -27.80
N GLY A 824 18.14 71.08 -26.95
CA GLY A 824 18.31 70.60 -25.57
C GLY A 824 18.61 69.10 -25.45
N VAL A 825 17.90 68.26 -26.21
CA VAL A 825 18.13 66.80 -26.21
C VAL A 825 19.45 66.45 -26.92
N TRP A 826 19.81 67.18 -27.96
CA TRP A 826 21.00 66.89 -28.75
C TRP A 826 22.29 67.51 -28.19
N ALA A 827 22.23 68.61 -27.43
CA ALA A 827 23.33 69.06 -26.58
C ALA A 827 23.69 68.03 -25.50
N THR A 828 22.69 67.31 -25.00
CA THR A 828 22.86 66.22 -24.02
C THR A 828 23.47 64.97 -24.68
N LEU A 829 23.07 64.63 -25.91
CA LEU A 829 23.64 63.51 -26.67
C LEU A 829 25.08 63.78 -27.18
N SER A 830 25.39 65.00 -27.60
CA SER A 830 26.74 65.38 -28.05
C SER A 830 27.74 65.51 -26.90
N SER A 831 27.27 65.63 -25.66
CA SER A 831 28.10 65.54 -24.45
C SER A 831 28.55 64.11 -24.10
N LEU A 832 27.92 63.08 -24.71
CA LEU A 832 28.37 61.69 -24.64
C LEU A 832 29.56 61.52 -25.59
N ARG A 833 30.80 61.74 -25.11
CA ARG A 833 31.96 61.15 -25.78
C ARG A 833 31.77 59.63 -25.78
N LEU A 834 31.56 59.02 -26.95
CA LEU A 834 31.75 57.58 -27.13
C LEU A 834 33.15 57.27 -26.60
N GLY A 835 33.20 56.40 -25.60
CA GLY A 835 34.09 56.54 -24.43
C GLY A 835 35.58 56.75 -24.70
N SER A 836 36.22 57.46 -23.77
CA SER A 836 37.68 57.44 -23.58
C SER A 836 38.22 56.11 -23.02
N GLU A 837 37.38 55.06 -22.94
CA GLU A 837 37.76 53.71 -22.52
C GLU A 837 37.35 52.65 -23.57
N PRO A 838 38.28 51.77 -24.02
CA PRO A 838 38.07 50.83 -25.13
C PRO A 838 36.96 49.80 -24.94
N SER A 839 36.56 49.48 -23.71
CA SER A 839 35.60 48.42 -23.40
C SER A 839 34.15 48.80 -23.67
N ASN A 840 33.79 50.08 -23.55
CA ASN A 840 32.41 50.56 -23.72
C ASN A 840 32.09 50.95 -25.17
N ALA A 841 33.09 51.43 -25.93
CA ALA A 841 32.91 51.75 -27.34
C ALA A 841 32.46 50.54 -28.18
N ARG A 842 32.94 49.34 -27.84
CA ARG A 842 32.62 48.08 -28.54
C ARG A 842 31.13 47.70 -28.43
N MET A 843 30.50 47.91 -27.27
CA MET A 843 29.08 47.66 -27.05
C MET A 843 28.20 48.71 -27.71
N ASP A 844 28.59 49.98 -27.63
CA ASP A 844 27.86 51.09 -28.25
C ASP A 844 27.83 50.94 -29.79
N VAL A 845 28.94 50.49 -30.38
CA VAL A 845 29.07 50.24 -31.82
C VAL A 845 28.25 49.03 -32.30
N LEU A 846 28.19 47.93 -31.53
CA LEU A 846 27.34 46.77 -31.82
C LEU A 846 25.85 47.11 -31.73
N TYR A 847 25.46 47.96 -30.78
CA TYR A 847 24.06 48.38 -30.62
C TYR A 847 23.61 49.34 -31.72
N LEU A 848 24.49 50.26 -32.15
CA LEU A 848 24.25 51.14 -33.30
C LEU A 848 24.20 50.38 -34.64
N ALA A 849 25.02 49.32 -34.80
CA ALA A 849 24.95 48.42 -35.94
C ALA A 849 23.60 47.67 -36.02
N LYS A 850 23.07 47.23 -34.87
CA LYS A 850 21.73 46.61 -34.74
C LYS A 850 20.58 47.61 -34.97
N LEU A 851 20.80 48.89 -34.70
CA LEU A 851 19.82 49.95 -35.01
C LEU A 851 19.81 50.27 -36.51
N TYR A 852 20.99 50.28 -37.14
CA TYR A 852 21.13 50.43 -38.58
C TYR A 852 20.45 49.30 -39.36
N SER A 853 20.63 48.03 -38.94
CA SER A 853 19.98 46.88 -39.60
C SER A 853 18.46 46.98 -39.62
N LYS A 854 17.86 47.63 -38.62
CA LYS A 854 16.41 47.83 -38.51
C LYS A 854 15.87 49.05 -39.26
N THR A 855 16.72 50.03 -39.60
CA THR A 855 16.31 51.34 -40.13
C THR A 855 16.78 51.62 -41.57
N ASP A 856 17.74 50.86 -42.12
CA ASP A 856 18.20 50.92 -43.52
C ASP A 856 18.71 52.32 -43.99
N ASN A 857 19.23 53.15 -43.07
CA ASN A 857 19.56 54.57 -43.33
C ASN A 857 21.04 54.80 -43.75
N THR A 858 21.36 54.70 -45.05
CA THR A 858 22.74 54.76 -45.59
C THR A 858 23.60 55.97 -45.14
N PRO A 859 23.06 57.20 -44.99
CA PRO A 859 23.77 58.32 -44.36
C PRO A 859 24.28 58.04 -42.94
N LEU A 860 23.49 57.35 -42.11
CA LEU A 860 23.86 56.97 -40.74
C LEU A 860 25.09 56.04 -40.73
N LEU A 861 25.16 55.08 -41.67
CA LEU A 861 26.29 54.15 -41.79
C LEU A 861 27.58 54.84 -42.24
N ARG A 862 27.52 55.75 -43.22
CA ARG A 862 28.71 56.50 -43.66
C ARG A 862 29.29 57.35 -42.54
N MET A 863 28.43 57.93 -41.71
CA MET A 863 28.83 58.78 -40.59
C MET A 863 29.37 57.98 -39.39
N LEU A 864 28.83 56.77 -39.15
CA LEU A 864 29.36 55.82 -38.16
C LEU A 864 30.76 55.31 -38.54
N ILE A 865 30.97 55.00 -39.81
CA ILE A 865 32.29 54.60 -40.33
C ILE A 865 33.30 55.76 -40.26
N SER A 866 32.87 57.01 -40.46
CA SER A 866 33.77 58.16 -40.32
C SER A 866 34.05 58.57 -38.87
N ALA A 867 33.19 58.20 -37.92
CA ALA A 867 33.35 58.46 -36.49
C ALA A 867 34.10 57.35 -35.73
N THR A 868 34.36 56.19 -36.35
CA THR A 868 35.05 55.05 -35.73
C THR A 868 36.56 55.07 -36.02
N GLY A 869 37.36 54.83 -34.96
CA GLY A 869 38.82 54.80 -35.07
C GLY A 869 39.36 53.51 -35.73
N PRO A 870 40.64 53.50 -36.19
CA PRO A 870 41.24 52.36 -36.90
C PRO A 870 41.28 51.05 -36.09
N LEU A 871 41.36 51.14 -34.76
CA LEU A 871 41.43 50.00 -33.84
C LEU A 871 40.07 49.29 -33.67
N ASP A 872 38.96 50.00 -33.90
CA ASP A 872 37.60 49.49 -33.66
C ASP A 872 36.91 49.01 -34.94
N LEU A 873 37.45 49.39 -36.11
CA LEU A 873 36.95 49.03 -37.43
C LEU A 873 36.85 47.50 -37.69
N PRO A 874 37.79 46.64 -37.24
CA PRO A 874 37.67 45.19 -37.40
C PRO A 874 36.49 44.58 -36.63
N TYR A 875 36.17 45.12 -35.45
CA TYR A 875 35.05 44.65 -34.63
C TYR A 875 33.71 45.12 -35.18
N LEU A 876 33.63 46.37 -35.66
CA LEU A 876 32.48 46.88 -36.42
C LEU A 876 32.24 46.04 -37.67
N ARG A 877 33.30 45.65 -38.39
CA ARG A 877 33.24 44.78 -39.57
C ARG A 877 32.60 43.43 -39.25
N ARG A 878 33.09 42.72 -38.22
CA ARG A 878 32.53 41.42 -37.82
C ARG A 878 31.04 41.55 -37.45
N GLY A 879 30.69 42.57 -36.65
CA GLY A 879 29.31 42.79 -36.20
C GLY A 879 28.33 43.16 -37.32
N LEU A 880 28.68 44.10 -38.21
CA LEU A 880 27.81 44.51 -39.32
C LEU A 880 27.52 43.36 -40.29
N TYR A 881 28.53 42.54 -40.56
CA TYR A 881 28.38 41.38 -41.41
C TYR A 881 27.53 40.30 -40.72
N GLN A 882 27.82 39.96 -39.45
CA GLN A 882 27.04 39.00 -38.67
C GLN A 882 25.54 39.39 -38.58
N PHE A 883 25.23 40.67 -38.32
CA PHE A 883 23.85 41.16 -38.27
C PHE A 883 23.17 41.28 -39.64
N ALA A 884 23.91 41.59 -40.70
CA ALA A 884 23.38 41.54 -42.06
C ALA A 884 22.95 40.11 -42.46
N TRP A 885 23.58 39.09 -41.87
CA TRP A 885 23.27 37.68 -42.07
C TRP A 885 22.10 37.15 -41.24
N ASP A 886 21.84 37.68 -40.04
CA ASP A 886 20.74 37.23 -39.17
C ASP A 886 19.32 37.65 -39.65
N GLU A 887 19.14 38.77 -40.39
CA GLU A 887 17.81 39.35 -40.70
C GLU A 887 17.34 39.26 -42.18
N TYR A 888 17.92 38.38 -43.02
CA TYR A 888 17.41 38.04 -44.38
C TYR A 888 17.08 39.23 -45.31
N LYS A 889 17.99 40.21 -45.47
CA LYS A 889 17.86 41.25 -46.52
C LYS A 889 19.12 41.41 -47.37
N PHE A 890 19.40 40.41 -48.20
CA PHE A 890 20.54 40.44 -49.15
C PHE A 890 20.26 41.15 -50.47
N ARG A 891 19.58 42.30 -50.47
CA ARG A 891 19.36 43.06 -51.72
C ARG A 891 20.56 43.93 -52.15
N ARG A 892 21.52 44.20 -51.25
CA ARG A 892 22.67 45.12 -51.49
C ARG A 892 24.00 44.64 -50.87
N LEU A 893 24.24 43.32 -50.82
CA LEU A 893 25.51 42.75 -50.34
C LEU A 893 26.71 43.34 -51.08
N ASP A 894 26.57 43.56 -52.40
CA ASP A 894 27.62 44.15 -53.24
C ASP A 894 27.99 45.59 -52.80
N GLU A 895 27.05 46.39 -52.26
CA GLU A 895 27.33 47.75 -51.75
C GLU A 895 28.06 47.72 -50.40
N LEU A 896 27.66 46.79 -49.51
CA LEU A 896 28.33 46.57 -48.22
C LEU A 896 29.77 46.08 -48.43
N VAL A 897 29.96 45.15 -49.37
CA VAL A 897 31.28 44.58 -49.75
C VAL A 897 32.18 45.61 -50.42
N GLN A 898 31.64 46.53 -51.20
CA GLN A 898 32.40 47.67 -51.75
C GLN A 898 32.85 48.66 -50.68
N MET A 899 32.03 48.89 -49.63
CA MET A 899 32.37 49.79 -48.53
C MET A 899 33.29 49.14 -47.49
N LEU A 900 33.24 47.82 -47.32
CA LEU A 900 33.99 47.08 -46.29
C LEU A 900 34.29 45.63 -46.73
N PRO A 901 35.51 45.24 -47.15
CA PRO A 901 35.80 43.89 -47.66
C PRO A 901 35.65 42.76 -46.62
N PRO A 902 35.10 41.57 -46.97
CA PRO A 902 34.89 40.44 -46.05
C PRO A 902 36.19 39.67 -45.71
N ALA A 903 36.23 39.03 -44.53
CA ALA A 903 37.32 38.15 -44.07
C ALA A 903 36.95 36.65 -44.25
N LEU A 904 37.94 35.74 -44.14
CA LEU A 904 37.76 34.28 -44.34
C LEU A 904 36.71 33.68 -43.39
N ASP A 905 36.75 34.04 -42.10
CA ASP A 905 35.80 33.56 -41.08
C ASP A 905 34.34 33.87 -41.44
N ASN A 906 34.11 35.05 -42.04
CA ASN A 906 32.77 35.47 -42.47
C ASN A 906 32.27 34.59 -43.63
N ILE A 907 33.17 34.09 -44.48
CA ILE A 907 32.84 33.22 -45.61
C ILE A 907 32.53 31.80 -45.10
N ILE A 908 33.31 31.28 -44.15
CA ILE A 908 33.08 29.95 -43.54
C ILE A 908 31.73 29.89 -42.80
N ALA A 909 31.40 30.94 -42.04
CA ALA A 909 30.08 31.08 -41.41
C ALA A 909 28.95 31.08 -42.45
N THR A 910 29.16 31.75 -43.59
CA THR A 910 28.17 31.82 -44.69
C THR A 910 27.95 30.44 -45.33
N LEU A 911 29.02 29.68 -45.58
CA LEU A 911 28.92 28.31 -46.11
C LEU A 911 28.16 27.38 -45.15
N THR A 912 28.46 27.47 -43.86
CA THR A 912 27.78 26.67 -42.83
C THR A 912 26.30 27.00 -42.77
N HIS A 913 25.94 28.28 -42.75
CA HIS A 913 24.55 28.73 -42.69
C HIS A 913 23.77 28.40 -43.97
N GLY A 914 24.39 28.51 -45.15
CA GLY A 914 23.78 28.13 -46.43
C GLY A 914 23.40 26.65 -46.47
N LEU A 915 24.28 25.77 -45.98
CA LEU A 915 23.99 24.33 -45.84
C LEU A 915 22.92 24.05 -44.77
N LEU A 916 22.92 24.80 -43.66
CA LEU A 916 21.85 24.71 -42.64
C LEU A 916 20.48 25.17 -43.13
N LEU A 917 20.37 25.76 -44.31
CA LEU A 917 19.10 26.19 -44.90
C LEU A 917 18.79 25.51 -46.24
N ASN A 918 19.69 24.65 -46.74
CA ASN A 918 19.63 24.07 -48.09
C ASN A 918 19.53 25.12 -49.22
N ASP A 919 20.21 26.27 -49.09
CA ASP A 919 20.23 27.32 -50.10
C ASP A 919 21.54 27.32 -50.90
N ASP A 920 21.59 26.51 -51.95
CA ASP A 920 22.74 26.37 -52.84
C ASP A 920 23.14 27.69 -53.52
N HIS A 921 22.21 28.63 -53.72
CA HIS A 921 22.51 29.91 -54.36
C HIS A 921 23.39 30.78 -53.45
N VAL A 922 23.11 30.80 -52.14
CA VAL A 922 23.93 31.51 -51.15
C VAL A 922 25.33 30.90 -51.05
N VAL A 923 25.42 29.56 -51.06
CA VAL A 923 26.68 28.82 -51.04
C VAL A 923 27.53 29.14 -52.27
N GLN A 924 26.97 29.03 -53.47
CA GLN A 924 27.69 29.31 -54.72
C GLN A 924 28.11 30.77 -54.84
N ARG A 925 27.29 31.71 -54.38
CA ARG A 925 27.64 33.14 -54.40
C ARG A 925 28.76 33.49 -53.43
N ALA A 926 28.80 32.86 -52.25
CA ALA A 926 29.89 33.01 -51.29
C ALA A 926 31.22 32.51 -51.87
N ILE A 927 31.21 31.36 -52.55
CA ILE A 927 32.38 30.81 -53.27
C ILE A 927 32.84 31.74 -54.39
N GLU A 928 31.91 32.33 -55.16
CA GLU A 928 32.23 33.28 -56.24
C GLU A 928 32.88 34.57 -55.70
N ILE A 929 32.38 35.11 -54.59
CA ILE A 929 32.96 36.29 -53.91
C ILE A 929 34.38 35.98 -53.42
N ALA A 930 34.59 34.79 -52.83
CA ALA A 930 35.90 34.34 -52.39
C ALA A 930 36.91 34.23 -53.56
N ARG A 931 36.48 33.67 -54.70
CA ARG A 931 37.30 33.55 -55.92
C ARG A 931 37.69 34.90 -56.54
N ARG A 932 36.78 35.89 -56.56
CA ARG A 932 37.03 37.22 -57.15
C ARG A 932 38.01 38.08 -56.34
N GLN A 933 38.07 37.89 -55.04
CA GLN A 933 38.88 38.71 -54.12
C GLN A 933 40.33 38.23 -53.98
N GLY A 934 40.69 37.05 -54.53
CA GLY A 934 42.04 36.52 -54.44
C GLY A 934 42.53 36.40 -53.00
N LEU A 935 41.69 35.83 -52.12
CA LEU A 935 42.05 35.58 -50.72
C LEU A 935 43.36 34.76 -50.70
N ASP A 936 44.40 35.35 -50.12
CA ASP A 936 45.76 34.82 -50.11
C ASP A 936 45.83 33.60 -49.18
N THR A 937 45.48 32.43 -49.69
CA THR A 937 45.48 31.13 -48.97
C THR A 937 46.88 30.67 -48.56
N THR A 938 47.93 31.43 -48.90
CA THR A 938 49.32 31.12 -48.54
C THR A 938 49.75 31.71 -47.20
N LYS A 939 48.96 32.60 -46.58
CA LYS A 939 49.22 33.12 -45.24
C LYS A 939 48.50 32.29 -44.17
N THR A 940 49.14 31.18 -43.82
CA THR A 940 49.15 30.57 -42.49
C THR A 940 47.98 30.91 -41.56
N GLU A 941 46.83 30.29 -41.76
CA GLU A 941 45.94 29.95 -40.64
C GLU A 941 45.50 28.49 -40.82
N MET A 942 46.09 27.63 -39.99
CA MET A 942 45.66 26.26 -39.75
C MET A 942 44.18 26.26 -39.34
N VAL A 943 43.48 25.12 -39.47
CA VAL A 943 42.07 24.90 -39.04
C VAL A 943 41.73 25.74 -37.81
N ASN A 944 41.01 26.85 -38.02
CA ASN A 944 40.69 27.80 -36.97
C ASN A 944 39.40 27.38 -36.24
N GLU A 945 39.13 28.01 -35.10
CA GLU A 945 37.98 27.67 -34.24
C GLU A 945 36.64 27.71 -34.99
N GLU A 946 36.49 28.62 -35.97
CA GLU A 946 35.27 28.76 -36.75
C GLU A 946 35.04 27.62 -37.74
N VAL A 947 36.10 27.08 -38.36
CA VAL A 947 36.00 25.84 -39.17
C VAL A 947 35.52 24.67 -38.30
N VAL A 948 36.06 24.55 -37.08
CA VAL A 948 35.70 23.48 -36.15
C VAL A 948 34.24 23.64 -35.70
N ASN A 949 33.83 24.86 -35.32
CA ASN A 949 32.45 25.16 -34.94
C ASN A 949 31.48 24.89 -36.09
N GLY A 950 31.86 25.22 -37.33
CA GLY A 950 31.06 24.90 -38.52
C GLY A 950 30.83 23.40 -38.67
N CYS A 951 31.89 22.60 -38.55
CA CYS A 951 31.79 21.14 -38.57
C CYS A 951 30.90 20.61 -37.43
N SER A 952 31.11 21.06 -36.19
CA SER A 952 30.28 20.68 -35.03
C SER A 952 28.80 20.98 -35.27
N LYS A 953 28.49 22.16 -35.83
CA LYS A 953 27.11 22.56 -36.08
C LYS A 953 26.43 21.69 -37.13
N VAL A 954 27.14 21.34 -38.20
CA VAL A 954 26.62 20.42 -39.22
C VAL A 954 26.43 19.02 -38.64
N ILE A 955 27.34 18.52 -37.79
CA ILE A 955 27.19 17.22 -37.12
C ILE A 955 25.98 17.17 -36.18
N GLU A 956 25.71 18.25 -35.45
CA GLU A 956 24.57 18.34 -34.53
C GLU A 956 23.21 18.36 -35.24
N THR A 957 23.15 18.94 -36.44
CA THR A 957 21.88 19.38 -37.03
C THR A 957 21.59 18.82 -38.42
N ARG A 958 22.57 18.21 -39.08
CA ARG A 958 22.51 17.81 -40.49
C ARG A 958 22.99 16.37 -40.71
N SER A 959 22.89 15.87 -41.93
CA SER A 959 23.22 14.50 -42.32
C SER A 959 24.72 14.33 -42.66
N PRO A 960 25.27 13.09 -42.62
CA PRO A 960 26.68 12.84 -42.96
C PRO A 960 27.07 13.28 -44.38
N ALA A 961 26.13 13.21 -45.33
CA ALA A 961 26.36 13.65 -46.71
C ALA A 961 26.60 15.16 -46.81
N GLU A 962 25.85 15.97 -46.04
CA GLU A 962 26.00 17.43 -46.00
C GLU A 962 27.32 17.84 -45.32
N LEU A 963 27.80 17.08 -44.33
CA LEU A 963 29.13 17.30 -43.75
C LEU A 963 30.24 17.04 -44.77
N SER A 964 30.14 15.94 -45.54
CA SER A 964 31.10 15.67 -46.61
C SER A 964 31.13 16.83 -47.63
N GLN A 965 29.95 17.28 -48.06
CA GLN A 965 29.81 18.38 -49.00
C GLN A 965 30.38 19.71 -48.47
N PHE A 966 30.19 20.00 -47.18
CA PHE A 966 30.80 21.16 -46.53
C PHE A 966 32.33 21.11 -46.58
N LEU A 967 32.91 19.97 -46.23
CA LEU A 967 34.36 19.77 -46.24
C LEU A 967 34.94 19.87 -47.67
N ASP A 968 34.20 19.39 -48.68
CA ASP A 968 34.54 19.54 -50.09
C ASP A 968 34.58 21.03 -50.50
N TYR A 969 33.60 21.84 -50.09
CA TYR A 969 33.60 23.28 -50.37
C TYR A 969 34.75 24.02 -49.70
N LEU A 970 35.12 23.65 -48.47
CA LEU A 970 36.29 24.22 -47.79
C LEU A 970 37.60 23.83 -48.51
N SER A 971 37.69 22.59 -49.00
CA SER A 971 38.82 22.14 -49.81
C SER A 971 38.89 22.91 -51.14
N GLU A 972 37.76 23.22 -51.80
CA GLU A 972 37.72 24.06 -53.01
C GLU A 972 38.22 25.49 -52.77
N LEU A 973 38.06 26.01 -51.55
CA LEU A 973 38.58 27.32 -51.14
C LEU A 973 40.08 27.29 -50.77
N GLY A 974 40.74 26.15 -50.93
CA GLY A 974 42.18 25.99 -50.70
C GLY A 974 42.57 25.79 -49.23
N ILE A 975 41.62 25.44 -48.36
CA ILE A 975 41.87 25.14 -46.95
C ILE A 975 42.40 23.71 -46.86
N SER A 976 43.68 23.55 -46.49
CA SER A 976 44.30 22.24 -46.33
C SER A 976 44.13 21.72 -44.90
N PHE A 977 43.62 20.49 -44.77
CA PHE A 977 43.52 19.77 -43.50
C PHE A 977 44.76 18.92 -43.19
N SER A 978 45.74 18.84 -44.10
CA SER A 978 46.95 18.04 -43.90
C SER A 978 47.92 18.75 -42.95
N TYR A 979 48.09 18.21 -41.75
CA TYR A 979 49.00 18.72 -40.73
C TYR A 979 50.46 18.72 -41.23
N GLN A 980 51.07 19.91 -41.36
CA GLN A 980 52.51 20.09 -41.56
C GLN A 980 53.02 21.16 -40.59
N GLY A 981 53.25 20.80 -39.32
CA GLY A 981 53.89 21.69 -38.35
C GLY A 981 54.26 20.97 -37.05
N GLU A 982 55.39 21.31 -36.44
CA GLU A 982 55.94 20.67 -35.21
C GLU A 982 55.40 21.26 -33.89
N VAL A 983 54.28 21.99 -33.90
CA VAL A 983 53.77 22.68 -32.70
C VAL A 983 52.63 21.88 -32.05
N GLU A 984 52.82 21.56 -30.76
CA GLU A 984 51.92 20.77 -29.91
C GLU A 984 50.54 21.41 -29.78
N SER A 985 49.61 20.98 -30.62
CA SER A 985 48.21 20.65 -30.27
C SER A 985 47.45 20.30 -31.56
N PRO A 986 47.04 19.04 -31.78
CA PRO A 986 46.12 18.77 -32.87
C PRO A 986 44.72 19.33 -32.52
N PRO A 987 44.01 19.92 -33.50
CA PRO A 987 42.74 20.59 -33.30
C PRO A 987 41.61 19.55 -33.08
N THR A 988 40.40 20.02 -32.72
CA THR A 988 39.08 19.33 -32.88
C THR A 988 38.41 18.60 -31.69
N GLN A 989 38.71 18.89 -30.41
CA GLN A 989 37.87 18.35 -29.32
C GLN A 989 36.38 18.73 -29.44
N SER A 990 36.08 19.94 -29.92
CA SER A 990 34.71 20.44 -30.09
C SER A 990 33.96 19.81 -31.27
N ALA A 991 34.64 19.22 -32.27
CA ALA A 991 34.00 18.49 -33.37
C ALA A 991 33.94 16.97 -33.11
N ILE A 992 34.89 16.43 -32.34
CA ILE A 992 34.93 15.00 -31.95
C ILE A 992 33.77 14.66 -31.02
N LEU A 993 33.52 15.47 -29.99
CA LEU A 993 32.51 15.15 -28.99
C LEU A 993 31.08 15.07 -29.59
N PRO A 994 30.63 16.02 -30.44
CA PRO A 994 29.37 15.88 -31.16
C PRO A 994 29.36 14.67 -32.11
N ALA A 995 30.47 14.37 -32.79
CA ALA A 995 30.56 13.21 -33.68
C ALA A 995 30.47 11.87 -32.92
N ALA A 996 31.07 11.79 -31.73
CA ALA A 996 31.06 10.60 -30.88
C ALA A 996 29.73 10.39 -30.14
N LEU A 997 29.00 11.48 -29.84
CA LEU A 997 27.65 11.42 -29.27
C LEU A 997 26.55 11.21 -30.32
N SER A 998 26.86 11.39 -31.61
CA SER A 998 25.91 11.16 -32.70
C SER A 998 25.57 9.67 -32.83
N LYS A 999 24.30 9.37 -33.07
CA LYS A 999 23.82 7.99 -33.28
C LYS A 999 24.28 7.38 -34.61
N ASP A 1000 24.83 8.17 -35.53
CA ASP A 1000 25.32 7.70 -36.83
C ASP A 1000 26.87 7.67 -36.85
N PRO A 1001 27.48 6.48 -36.82
CA PRO A 1001 28.93 6.34 -36.73
C PRO A 1001 29.69 6.88 -37.97
N ARG A 1002 28.99 7.15 -39.08
CA ARG A 1002 29.61 7.65 -40.32
C ARG A 1002 30.19 9.05 -40.17
N PHE A 1003 29.69 9.88 -39.26
CA PHE A 1003 30.25 11.22 -39.01
C PHE A 1003 31.71 11.16 -38.57
N LEU A 1004 32.02 10.29 -37.61
CA LEU A 1004 33.38 10.10 -37.11
C LEU A 1004 34.30 9.56 -38.21
N LYS A 1005 33.79 8.64 -39.04
CA LYS A 1005 34.51 8.08 -40.18
C LYS A 1005 34.89 9.17 -41.21
N ILE A 1006 33.95 10.04 -41.60
CA ILE A 1006 34.17 11.13 -42.58
C ILE A 1006 35.24 12.11 -42.07
N LEU A 1007 35.22 12.45 -40.78
CA LEU A 1007 36.23 13.34 -40.18
C LEU A 1007 37.63 12.73 -40.17
N ILE A 1008 37.75 11.42 -39.93
CA ILE A 1008 39.03 10.69 -39.96
C ILE A 1008 39.53 10.57 -41.41
N GLU A 1009 38.66 10.21 -42.36
CA GLU A 1009 39.01 10.06 -43.78
C GLU A 1009 39.51 11.37 -44.39
N ASN A 1010 38.91 12.51 -44.02
CA ASN A 1010 39.33 13.84 -44.44
C ASN A 1010 40.50 14.42 -43.61
N LYS A 1011 41.11 13.61 -42.73
CA LYS A 1011 42.25 13.97 -41.86
C LYS A 1011 41.98 15.16 -40.93
N VAL A 1012 40.72 15.43 -40.63
CA VAL A 1012 40.30 16.49 -39.69
C VAL A 1012 40.61 16.09 -38.24
N VAL A 1013 40.51 14.79 -37.92
CA VAL A 1013 40.79 14.19 -36.60
C VAL A 1013 41.86 13.10 -36.72
N SER A 1014 42.80 13.03 -35.77
CA SER A 1014 43.76 11.93 -35.63
C SER A 1014 43.28 10.91 -34.59
N PRO A 1015 43.41 9.59 -34.84
CA PRO A 1015 43.00 8.53 -33.90
C PRO A 1015 43.93 8.33 -32.69
N GLN A 1016 45.09 9.01 -32.61
CA GLN A 1016 46.04 8.88 -31.50
C GLN A 1016 46.22 10.21 -30.74
N MET A 1017 46.05 10.21 -29.41
CA MET A 1017 46.22 11.39 -28.55
C MET A 1017 47.38 11.21 -27.55
N ARG A 1018 48.19 12.27 -27.33
CA ARG A 1018 49.32 12.23 -26.38
C ARG A 1018 48.86 12.51 -24.93
N PRO A 1019 49.52 11.96 -23.89
CA PRO A 1019 49.13 12.16 -22.48
C PRO A 1019 49.26 13.61 -22.01
N PHE A 1020 48.38 14.06 -21.12
CA PHE A 1020 48.42 15.39 -20.49
C PHE A 1020 48.17 15.30 -18.98
N THR A 1021 48.50 16.36 -18.21
CA THR A 1021 48.42 16.35 -16.73
C THR A 1021 47.40 17.38 -16.25
N ILE A 1022 46.50 16.98 -15.35
CA ILE A 1022 45.53 17.87 -14.71
C ILE A 1022 46.05 18.24 -13.32
N VAL A 1023 45.99 19.53 -12.99
CA VAL A 1023 46.43 20.08 -11.72
C VAL A 1023 45.21 20.64 -10.98
N SER A 1024 44.90 20.10 -9.79
CA SER A 1024 43.74 20.54 -9.00
C SER A 1024 44.16 21.21 -7.69
N HIS A 1025 43.49 22.33 -7.39
CA HIS A 1025 43.68 23.11 -6.16
C HIS A 1025 42.44 22.99 -5.27
N ARG A 1026 42.58 22.41 -4.06
CA ARG A 1026 41.51 22.44 -3.04
C ARG A 1026 41.58 23.75 -2.24
N ARG A 1027 40.48 24.52 -2.20
CA ARG A 1027 40.26 25.56 -1.19
C ARG A 1027 39.60 24.94 0.04
N SER A 1028 40.25 24.97 1.21
CA SER A 1028 39.61 24.66 2.50
C SER A 1028 38.95 25.91 3.08
N SER A 1029 37.85 25.71 3.80
CA SER A 1029 36.94 26.74 4.29
C SER A 1029 37.08 27.04 5.79
N ASP A 1030 38.28 26.90 6.36
CA ASP A 1030 38.53 27.29 7.75
C ASP A 1030 39.60 28.39 7.78
N GLU A 1031 39.18 29.57 8.24
CA GLU A 1031 40.04 30.70 8.54
C GLU A 1031 40.92 30.34 9.76
N ASP A 1032 42.24 30.34 9.54
CA ASP A 1032 43.35 30.29 10.50
C ASP A 1032 44.27 29.05 10.36
N ASP A 1033 44.99 28.92 9.23
CA ASP A 1033 46.45 28.77 9.26
C ASP A 1033 47.07 28.95 7.86
N ASP A 1034 48.10 29.79 7.78
CA ASP A 1034 48.73 30.24 6.53
C ASP A 1034 50.05 29.47 6.33
N ARG A 1035 50.00 28.39 5.50
CA ARG A 1035 51.03 27.99 4.49
C ARG A 1035 50.91 26.50 4.06
N TYR A 1036 50.87 26.30 2.73
CA TYR A 1036 50.87 25.05 1.92
C TYR A 1036 49.51 24.41 1.60
N GLY A 1037 48.84 24.93 0.56
CA GLY A 1037 47.81 24.18 -0.17
C GLY A 1037 48.44 23.03 -0.97
N ARG A 1038 48.07 21.78 -0.68
CA ARG A 1038 48.49 20.60 -1.46
C ARG A 1038 47.91 20.68 -2.87
N VAL A 1039 48.79 20.76 -3.87
CA VAL A 1039 48.47 20.60 -5.30
C VAL A 1039 48.50 19.11 -5.62
N SER A 1040 47.40 18.55 -6.12
CA SER A 1040 47.41 17.20 -6.72
C SER A 1040 47.55 17.33 -8.23
N GLU A 1041 48.65 16.82 -8.76
CA GLU A 1041 48.87 16.64 -10.20
C GLU A 1041 48.57 15.19 -10.58
N GLU A 1042 47.58 14.98 -11.45
CA GLU A 1042 47.23 13.66 -11.96
C GLU A 1042 47.46 13.61 -13.48
N ARG A 1043 48.31 12.67 -13.92
CA ARG A 1043 48.63 12.47 -15.33
C ARG A 1043 47.59 11.55 -15.97
N TYR A 1044 47.01 12.00 -17.08
CA TYR A 1044 45.97 11.28 -17.82
C TYR A 1044 46.39 10.92 -19.25
N PRO A 1045 46.12 9.67 -19.70
CA PRO A 1045 45.71 8.56 -18.84
C PRO A 1045 46.86 8.09 -17.91
N PRO A 1046 46.55 7.36 -16.81
CA PRO A 1046 47.55 6.78 -15.92
C PRO A 1046 48.54 5.89 -16.69
N ALA A 1047 49.79 5.83 -16.24
CA ALA A 1047 50.82 5.05 -16.90
C ALA A 1047 50.40 3.57 -17.03
N GLY A 1048 50.28 3.07 -18.26
CA GLY A 1048 49.88 1.70 -18.58
C GLY A 1048 48.49 1.53 -19.23
N MET A 1049 47.72 2.61 -19.42
CA MET A 1049 46.42 2.56 -20.10
C MET A 1049 46.58 2.75 -21.63
N PRO A 1050 45.99 1.88 -22.49
CA PRO A 1050 46.01 2.10 -23.94
C PRO A 1050 45.01 3.19 -24.38
N ASP A 1051 45.49 4.10 -25.23
CA ASP A 1051 44.79 5.14 -26.02
C ASP A 1051 43.33 5.48 -25.65
N TRP A 1052 43.20 6.31 -24.61
CA TRP A 1052 41.97 6.76 -23.94
C TRP A 1052 40.84 7.36 -24.83
N PRO A 1053 41.09 8.13 -25.91
CA PRO A 1053 39.98 8.64 -26.74
C PRO A 1053 39.18 7.52 -27.42
N LEU A 1054 39.86 6.43 -27.75
CA LEU A 1054 39.28 5.24 -28.37
C LEU A 1054 38.36 4.50 -27.39
N TYR A 1055 38.75 4.45 -26.12
CA TYR A 1055 37.98 3.81 -25.04
C TYR A 1055 36.63 4.52 -24.79
N CYS A 1056 36.61 5.85 -24.80
CA CYS A 1056 35.38 6.62 -24.66
C CYS A 1056 34.45 6.49 -25.87
N ALA A 1057 35.00 6.44 -27.10
CA ALA A 1057 34.22 6.21 -28.30
C ALA A 1057 33.62 4.80 -28.37
N ILE A 1058 34.37 3.77 -27.93
CA ILE A 1058 33.93 2.36 -27.90
C ILE A 1058 32.81 2.13 -26.89
N ILE A 1059 32.89 2.74 -25.71
CA ILE A 1059 31.82 2.63 -24.69
C ILE A 1059 30.51 3.26 -25.18
N LEU A 1060 30.58 4.32 -25.99
CA LEU A 1060 29.40 5.07 -26.43
C LEU A 1060 28.77 4.52 -27.72
N ALA A 1061 29.55 3.91 -28.63
CA ALA A 1061 29.05 3.55 -29.95
C ALA A 1061 28.37 2.17 -30.05
N VAL A 1062 28.79 1.15 -29.28
CA VAL A 1062 28.28 -0.26 -29.37
C VAL A 1062 28.08 -0.74 -30.83
N ASP A 1063 28.96 -0.33 -31.77
CA ASP A 1063 28.89 -0.72 -33.19
C ASP A 1063 30.19 -1.42 -33.60
N SER A 1064 30.07 -2.69 -33.99
CA SER A 1064 31.18 -3.58 -34.32
C SER A 1064 31.95 -3.16 -35.58
N GLU A 1065 31.33 -2.44 -36.53
CA GLU A 1065 32.01 -2.04 -37.78
C GLU A 1065 33.02 -0.91 -37.53
N VAL A 1066 32.70 0.02 -36.62
CA VAL A 1066 33.58 1.13 -36.25
C VAL A 1066 34.81 0.62 -35.50
N ILE A 1067 34.63 -0.38 -34.63
CA ILE A 1067 35.71 -1.00 -33.85
C ILE A 1067 36.72 -1.70 -34.78
N GLN A 1068 36.23 -2.39 -35.82
CA GLN A 1068 37.10 -2.98 -36.85
C GLN A 1068 37.84 -1.93 -37.69
N PHE A 1069 37.17 -0.84 -38.09
CA PHE A 1069 37.81 0.23 -38.86
C PHE A 1069 38.97 0.89 -38.09
N LEU A 1070 38.86 0.97 -36.76
CA LEU A 1070 39.89 1.52 -35.88
C LEU A 1070 41.04 0.53 -35.58
N GLY A 1071 40.98 -0.70 -36.09
CA GLY A 1071 42.08 -1.68 -36.04
C GLY A 1071 42.30 -2.33 -34.67
N LEU A 1072 41.30 -2.34 -33.78
CA LEU A 1072 41.39 -2.93 -32.45
C LEU A 1072 40.88 -4.37 -32.45
N GLU A 1073 41.72 -5.32 -32.01
CA GLU A 1073 41.28 -6.67 -31.69
C GLU A 1073 40.53 -6.68 -30.35
N VAL A 1074 39.23 -6.97 -30.37
CA VAL A 1074 38.43 -7.13 -29.17
C VAL A 1074 38.68 -8.53 -28.59
N ASN A 1075 39.47 -8.62 -27.54
CA ASN A 1075 39.53 -9.81 -26.68
C ASN A 1075 38.84 -9.50 -25.35
N GLY A 1076 37.59 -9.95 -25.21
CA GLY A 1076 36.80 -9.92 -23.97
C GLY A 1076 35.70 -8.89 -23.95
#